data_AF-N4X4Q9-F1
#
_entry.id   AF-N4X4Q9-F1
#
_cell.length_a   1.000
_cell.length_b   1.000
_cell.length_c   1.000
_cell.angle_alpha   90.00
_cell.angle_beta   90.00
_cell.angle_gamma   90.00
#
_symmetry.space_group_name_H-M   'P 1'
#
loop_
_entity.id
_entity.type
_entity.pdbx_description
1 polymer ?
#
loop_
_entity_poly.entity_id
_entity_poly.type
_entity_poly.pdbx_seq_one_letter_code
_entity_poly.pdbx_strand_id
1 'polypeptide(L)'
;MDIKPLSASSGKQVRYPSRIRQWIEACNSSHGDICVPKPIPQQPQNDVPQWLIDTHDQCIVPGASANHYLALSYTWPETRDSSTPAPRSLLLDAASIADLQTPGCFSSSAIAELLPGVIRHAMSVTAALGERYLWVDRLCIVQNDAGTLDQVTRMDKIYAGAYLTIIAAAPDAMYQSDQLSEWPRFDHLFEESDSSDLDEDRVMRAMDYRYQNLRDSRWATRGWTFQEQILCKRAVVFTEKGIFWDCQCCLWDGADLKPGQDHEAISVSTDMGKRFATRWWPDFSFYVDLICPYNGREFSYPQDALLGFSGVLSALSRSFPGNFISGIPSMFLDHILLWQPFETAERRVDRGNSSSTSVGVSSLPSWAWCGWQCFVDPMSLRSGLAYMNEDQMRNRALSWQTQNLIEWRASNDLLQSELMSDPPNLGGHVKLSGSSDALPEEWESHHELGTEAPSYSHATDRKLFFRHPIPLSLDASRQPELCTTSYLTFETTSAMFLPATILRPLRSQEMVSWGDVKVSVFEDRMFALGPRDKKVPPVIVLQQPNGMFAGLIRHMNNDRINPNLPIELVAISTGSANARDLESSLEWNVFADLELYYTYGSVCRIIPFASPPITEQQKRALLFDTSMAFSKEAAKDDSNSALVPELSATENEINSQEKLEMERHEEGLLKISATQAYRTRFEQKIWFNVRKKVLRERRQGKSVGEDAPPGAVCQFYNVLWIQRKEGVAYRVACGWVPKYVWEAHAKGPVKVVLG
;
A
#
# COMPACT_ATOMS: atom_id res chain seq x y z
N MET A 1 11.54 -15.75 -13.69
CA MET A 1 12.75 -16.32 -14.33
C MET A 1 12.73 -17.80 -14.04
N ASP A 2 13.03 -18.62 -15.05
CA ASP A 2 13.08 -20.07 -14.92
C ASP A 2 14.29 -20.49 -14.10
N ILE A 3 14.05 -20.70 -12.81
CA ILE A 3 14.95 -21.39 -11.90
C ILE A 3 15.13 -22.80 -12.48
N LYS A 4 16.33 -23.15 -12.96
CA LYS A 4 16.60 -24.53 -13.36
C LYS A 4 16.34 -25.44 -12.16
N PRO A 5 15.64 -26.58 -12.34
CA PRO A 5 15.42 -27.52 -11.25
C PRO A 5 16.78 -28.02 -10.76
N LEU A 6 17.16 -27.62 -9.56
CA LEU A 6 18.34 -28.13 -8.88
C LEU A 6 18.13 -29.63 -8.63
N SER A 7 19.06 -30.46 -9.12
CA SER A 7 19.13 -31.86 -8.73
C SER A 7 19.31 -31.94 -7.22
N ALA A 8 18.49 -32.75 -6.54
CA ALA A 8 18.53 -32.95 -5.11
C ALA A 8 19.96 -33.28 -4.65
N SER A 9 20.64 -32.31 -4.05
CA SER A 9 21.92 -32.54 -3.40
C SER A 9 21.63 -33.29 -2.09
N SER A 10 22.45 -34.29 -1.83
CA SER A 10 22.37 -35.24 -0.71
C SER A 10 22.73 -34.59 0.64
N GLY A 11 21.99 -33.55 1.04
CA GLY A 11 22.11 -32.91 2.34
C GLY A 11 21.70 -33.86 3.47
N LYS A 12 22.44 -33.84 4.58
CA LYS A 12 22.07 -34.55 5.82
C LYS A 12 20.65 -34.16 6.21
N GLN A 13 19.73 -35.13 6.28
CA GLN A 13 18.37 -34.92 6.77
C GLN A 13 18.40 -34.47 8.24
N VAL A 14 18.42 -33.17 8.50
CA VAL A 14 18.15 -32.61 9.82
C VAL A 14 16.64 -32.54 9.98
N ARG A 15 16.09 -33.18 11.02
CA ARG A 15 14.66 -33.05 11.35
C ARG A 15 14.39 -31.60 11.76
N TYR A 16 13.50 -30.92 11.04
CA TYR A 16 13.19 -29.51 11.28
C TYR A 16 12.77 -29.16 12.73
N PRO A 17 12.10 -30.01 13.54
CA PRO A 17 11.81 -29.64 14.93
C PRO A 17 13.06 -29.40 15.77
N SER A 18 14.15 -30.14 15.51
CA SER A 18 15.43 -29.91 16.19
C SER A 18 16.05 -28.58 15.80
N ARG A 19 15.91 -28.17 14.53
CA ARG A 19 16.37 -26.87 14.05
C ARG A 19 15.60 -25.72 14.69
N ILE A 20 14.27 -25.84 14.75
CA ILE A 20 13.41 -24.83 15.35
C ILE A 20 13.73 -24.67 16.85
N ARG A 21 13.96 -25.76 17.59
CA ARG A 21 14.40 -25.69 18.99
C ARG A 21 15.71 -24.91 19.15
N GLN A 22 16.70 -25.14 18.29
CA GLN A 22 17.96 -24.38 18.30
C GLN A 22 17.73 -22.88 18.07
N TRP A 23 16.84 -22.51 17.15
CA TRP A 23 16.49 -21.09 16.94
C TRP A 23 15.75 -20.49 18.13
N ILE A 24 14.82 -21.22 18.76
CA ILE A 24 14.16 -20.76 19.99
C ILE A 24 15.20 -20.49 21.08
N GLU A 25 16.11 -21.43 21.33
CA GLU A 25 17.16 -21.31 22.34
C GLU A 25 18.10 -20.14 22.05
N ALA A 26 18.53 -19.98 20.79
CA ALA A 26 19.35 -18.86 20.37
C ALA A 26 18.64 -17.52 20.59
N CYS A 27 17.39 -17.38 20.12
CA CYS A 27 16.60 -16.17 20.25
C CYS A 27 16.29 -15.83 21.72
N ASN A 28 15.97 -16.82 22.54
CA ASN A 28 15.77 -16.61 23.99
C ASN A 28 17.04 -16.05 24.64
N SER A 29 18.21 -16.59 24.26
CA SER A 29 19.49 -16.21 24.87
C SER A 29 20.00 -14.86 24.39
N SER A 30 19.80 -14.52 23.11
CA SER A 30 20.32 -13.29 22.50
C SER A 30 19.36 -12.10 22.57
N HIS A 31 18.05 -12.32 22.53
CA HIS A 31 17.06 -11.24 22.33
C HIS A 31 16.16 -10.97 23.54
N GLY A 32 16.02 -11.92 24.47
CA GLY A 32 15.24 -11.74 25.70
C GLY A 32 13.83 -11.18 25.46
N ASP A 33 13.44 -10.18 26.27
CA ASP A 33 12.08 -9.61 26.29
C ASP A 33 11.62 -8.95 24.98
N ILE A 34 12.55 -8.63 24.09
CA ILE A 34 12.22 -8.10 22.75
C ILE A 34 11.42 -9.15 21.97
N CYS A 35 11.91 -10.40 21.96
CA CYS A 35 11.31 -11.50 21.19
C CYS A 35 10.48 -12.47 22.04
N VAL A 36 10.71 -12.53 23.35
CA VAL A 36 9.96 -13.42 24.26
C VAL A 36 8.75 -12.66 24.83
N PRO A 37 7.52 -13.14 24.63
CA PRO A 37 6.35 -12.54 25.27
C PRO A 37 6.31 -12.88 26.76
N LYS A 38 5.60 -12.04 27.53
CA LYS A 38 5.34 -12.34 28.95
C LYS A 38 4.52 -13.63 29.05
N PRO A 39 4.73 -14.48 30.08
CA PRO A 39 3.87 -15.63 30.32
C PRO A 39 2.40 -15.22 30.55
N ILE A 40 1.46 -16.09 30.19
CA ILE A 40 0.01 -15.88 30.33
C ILE A 40 -0.38 -15.38 31.74
N PRO A 41 0.14 -15.93 32.86
CA PRO A 41 -0.21 -15.45 34.21
C PRO A 41 0.19 -13.99 34.49
N GLN A 42 1.05 -13.41 33.66
CA GLN A 42 1.52 -12.02 33.76
C GLN A 42 0.87 -11.10 32.72
N GLN A 43 0.02 -11.64 31.84
CA GLN A 43 -0.74 -10.88 30.85
C GLN A 43 -2.12 -10.49 31.42
N PRO A 44 -2.69 -9.36 31.00
CA PRO A 44 -4.08 -9.03 31.31
C PRO A 44 -5.03 -10.15 30.86
N GLN A 45 -6.04 -10.45 31.68
CA GLN A 45 -6.98 -11.55 31.39
C GLN A 45 -7.72 -11.36 30.05
N ASN A 46 -7.88 -10.12 29.59
CA ASN A 46 -8.54 -9.83 28.32
C ASN A 46 -7.63 -10.03 27.10
N ASP A 47 -6.31 -10.08 27.28
CA ASP A 47 -5.33 -10.21 26.18
C ASP A 47 -5.00 -11.66 25.83
N VAL A 48 -5.41 -12.60 26.68
CA VAL A 48 -5.15 -14.04 26.52
C VAL A 48 -6.26 -14.74 25.75
N PRO A 49 -5.93 -15.78 24.94
CA PRO A 49 -6.93 -16.56 24.24
C PRO A 49 -7.97 -17.19 25.18
N GLN A 50 -9.23 -17.25 24.75
CA GLN A 50 -10.26 -17.94 25.52
C GLN A 50 -10.00 -19.46 25.58
N TRP A 51 -9.61 -20.04 24.45
CA TRP A 51 -9.38 -21.47 24.28
C TRP A 51 -8.01 -21.73 23.66
N LEU A 52 -7.43 -22.88 23.99
CA LEU A 52 -6.21 -23.42 23.39
C LEU A 52 -6.42 -24.91 23.12
N ILE A 53 -5.76 -25.44 22.10
CA ILE A 53 -5.63 -26.88 21.90
C ILE A 53 -4.52 -27.39 22.80
N ASP A 54 -4.84 -28.38 23.62
CA ASP A 54 -3.87 -29.19 24.35
C ASP A 54 -3.40 -30.35 23.46
N THR A 55 -2.15 -30.29 23.00
CA THR A 55 -1.59 -31.31 22.11
C THR A 55 -1.25 -32.62 22.82
N HIS A 56 -1.21 -32.63 24.16
CA HIS A 56 -1.01 -33.86 24.93
C HIS A 56 -2.34 -34.59 25.14
N ASP A 57 -3.32 -33.88 25.68
CA ASP A 57 -4.63 -34.46 25.99
C ASP A 57 -5.54 -34.51 24.75
N GLN A 58 -5.12 -33.92 23.61
CA GLN A 58 -5.83 -33.95 22.33
C GLN A 58 -7.27 -33.42 22.44
N CYS A 59 -7.43 -32.29 23.13
CA CYS A 59 -8.70 -31.57 23.34
C CYS A 59 -8.49 -30.05 23.47
N ILE A 60 -9.56 -29.26 23.58
CA ILE A 60 -9.48 -27.82 23.89
C ILE A 60 -9.54 -27.58 25.40
N VAL A 61 -8.81 -26.58 25.88
CA VAL A 61 -8.76 -26.16 27.29
C VAL A 61 -8.85 -24.64 27.41
N PRO A 62 -9.30 -24.08 28.55
CA PRO A 62 -9.30 -22.64 28.76
C PRO A 62 -7.89 -22.07 28.65
N GLY A 63 -7.72 -20.97 27.91
CA GLY A 63 -6.38 -20.43 27.61
C GLY A 63 -5.60 -19.97 28.85
N ALA A 64 -6.30 -19.53 29.90
CA ALA A 64 -5.70 -19.19 31.20
C ALA A 64 -4.99 -20.37 31.90
N SER A 65 -5.19 -21.60 31.44
CA SER A 65 -4.56 -22.81 32.00
C SER A 65 -3.10 -22.97 31.56
N ALA A 66 -2.66 -22.25 30.53
CA ALA A 66 -1.33 -22.36 29.95
C ALA A 66 -0.35 -21.33 30.54
N ASN A 67 0.94 -21.63 30.52
CA ASN A 67 2.00 -20.66 30.81
C ASN A 67 2.40 -19.88 29.55
N HIS A 68 2.49 -20.58 28.43
CA HIS A 68 2.71 -20.06 27.08
C HIS A 68 2.01 -20.96 26.06
N TYR A 69 1.84 -20.44 24.84
CA TYR A 69 1.19 -21.13 23.73
C TYR A 69 1.86 -20.76 22.41
N LEU A 70 1.76 -21.65 21.43
CA LEU A 70 2.06 -21.38 20.03
C LEU A 70 0.80 -20.91 19.32
N ALA A 71 0.91 -20.15 18.23
CA ALA A 71 -0.22 -19.77 17.39
C ALA A 71 -0.02 -20.26 15.96
N LEU A 72 -1.07 -20.71 15.29
CA LEU A 72 -1.04 -21.05 13.87
C LEU A 72 -1.55 -19.89 13.02
N SER A 73 -0.81 -19.54 11.96
CA SER A 73 -1.23 -18.63 10.90
C SER A 73 -1.25 -19.40 9.59
N TYR A 74 -2.41 -19.50 8.93
CA TYR A 74 -2.61 -20.36 7.77
C TYR A 74 -3.77 -19.88 6.89
N THR A 75 -3.85 -20.39 5.66
CA THR A 75 -5.02 -20.14 4.81
C THR A 75 -6.05 -21.24 4.97
N TRP A 76 -7.31 -20.85 5.15
CA TRP A 76 -8.40 -21.82 5.19
C TRP A 76 -8.51 -22.57 3.85
N PRO A 77 -8.69 -23.90 3.85
CA PRO A 77 -8.79 -24.72 2.64
C PRO A 77 -10.13 -24.56 1.89
N GLU A 78 -10.85 -23.45 2.10
CA GLU A 78 -12.14 -23.19 1.45
C GLU A 78 -11.93 -23.03 -0.06
N THR A 79 -12.51 -23.96 -0.83
CA THR A 79 -12.60 -23.93 -2.28
C THR A 79 -13.40 -22.69 -2.70
N ARG A 80 -12.78 -21.82 -3.51
CA ARG A 80 -13.49 -20.73 -4.20
C ARG A 80 -14.38 -21.23 -5.34
N ASP A 81 -14.20 -22.49 -5.75
CA ASP A 81 -14.97 -23.10 -6.83
C ASP A 81 -16.32 -23.61 -6.30
N SER A 82 -17.38 -22.90 -6.68
CA SER A 82 -18.79 -23.25 -6.44
C SER A 82 -19.23 -24.59 -7.05
N SER A 83 -18.35 -25.31 -7.74
CA SER A 83 -18.58 -26.62 -8.35
C SER A 83 -18.26 -27.79 -7.43
N THR A 84 -17.58 -27.57 -6.30
CA THR A 84 -17.31 -28.62 -5.30
C THR A 84 -17.85 -28.19 -3.93
N PRO A 85 -18.65 -29.02 -3.24
CA PRO A 85 -19.09 -28.69 -1.89
C PRO A 85 -17.85 -28.55 -1.01
N ALA A 86 -17.74 -27.41 -0.31
CA ALA A 86 -16.65 -27.19 0.62
C ALA A 86 -16.57 -28.37 1.61
N PRO A 87 -15.39 -28.97 1.84
CA PRO A 87 -15.26 -30.01 2.84
C PRO A 87 -15.72 -29.44 4.19
N ARG A 88 -16.59 -30.17 4.90
CA ARG A 88 -17.04 -29.81 6.25
C ARG A 88 -15.81 -29.79 7.17
N SER A 89 -15.20 -28.63 7.33
CA SER A 89 -14.08 -28.46 8.25
C SER A 89 -14.58 -28.23 9.66
N LEU A 90 -13.94 -28.83 10.65
CA LEU A 90 -14.23 -28.64 12.06
C LEU A 90 -14.13 -27.15 12.46
N LEU A 91 -15.12 -26.67 13.20
CA LEU A 91 -15.18 -25.33 13.78
C LEU A 91 -15.60 -25.45 15.26
N LEU A 92 -15.08 -24.57 16.10
CA LEU A 92 -15.58 -24.40 17.45
C LEU A 92 -16.88 -23.60 17.41
N ASP A 93 -17.96 -24.12 17.96
CA ASP A 93 -19.22 -23.41 18.16
C ASP A 93 -19.76 -23.75 19.55
N ALA A 94 -20.81 -23.03 19.99
CA ALA A 94 -21.36 -23.21 21.33
C ALA A 94 -21.81 -24.67 21.62
N ALA A 95 -22.21 -25.43 20.59
CA ALA A 95 -22.63 -26.81 20.74
C ALA A 95 -21.43 -27.79 20.77
N SER A 96 -20.35 -27.48 20.06
CA SER A 96 -19.17 -28.36 19.96
C SER A 96 -18.16 -28.20 21.11
N ILE A 97 -18.25 -27.14 21.94
CA ILE A 97 -17.32 -26.89 23.06
C ILE A 97 -17.19 -28.12 23.98
N ALA A 98 -18.30 -28.67 24.47
CA ALA A 98 -18.27 -29.77 25.44
C ALA A 98 -17.62 -31.04 24.87
N ASP A 99 -17.92 -31.35 23.61
CA ASP A 99 -17.34 -32.50 22.90
C ASP A 99 -15.85 -32.30 22.66
N LEU A 100 -15.45 -31.09 22.24
CA LEU A 100 -14.06 -30.73 21.97
C LEU A 100 -13.20 -30.59 23.23
N GLN A 101 -13.80 -30.40 24.41
CA GLN A 101 -13.11 -30.42 25.70
C GLN A 101 -12.77 -31.83 26.19
N THR A 102 -13.42 -32.85 25.64
CA THR A 102 -13.22 -34.24 26.08
C THR A 102 -11.81 -34.71 25.71
N PRO A 103 -10.97 -35.14 26.67
CA PRO A 103 -9.63 -35.66 26.36
C PRO A 103 -9.67 -36.77 25.30
N GLY A 104 -8.81 -36.66 24.30
CA GLY A 104 -8.73 -37.58 23.17
C GLY A 104 -9.69 -37.28 22.01
N CYS A 105 -10.50 -36.22 22.07
CA CYS A 105 -11.49 -35.93 21.04
C CYS A 105 -10.87 -35.81 19.65
N PHE A 106 -9.72 -35.12 19.51
CA PHE A 106 -9.03 -34.95 18.23
C PHE A 106 -8.41 -36.25 17.68
N SER A 107 -8.26 -37.27 18.52
CA SER A 107 -7.80 -38.61 18.12
C SER A 107 -8.95 -39.56 17.74
N SER A 108 -10.20 -39.19 18.03
CA SER A 108 -11.36 -39.98 17.58
C SER A 108 -11.46 -39.94 16.05
N SER A 109 -11.82 -41.07 15.42
CA SER A 109 -11.93 -41.14 13.95
C SER A 109 -12.89 -40.10 13.39
N ALA A 110 -14.00 -39.83 14.10
CA ALA A 110 -15.01 -38.86 13.71
C ALA A 110 -14.47 -37.43 13.57
N ILE A 111 -13.57 -37.00 14.47
CA ILE A 111 -13.01 -35.63 14.48
C ILE A 111 -11.71 -35.57 13.69
N ALA A 112 -10.87 -36.61 13.78
CA ALA A 112 -9.59 -36.68 13.09
C ALA A 112 -9.74 -36.58 11.56
N GLU A 113 -10.83 -37.08 10.97
CA GLU A 113 -11.10 -36.94 9.54
C GLU A 113 -11.52 -35.51 9.15
N LEU A 114 -12.10 -34.74 10.07
CA LEU A 114 -12.55 -33.36 9.85
C LEU A 114 -11.44 -32.34 10.10
N LEU A 115 -10.33 -32.75 10.73
CA LEU A 115 -9.20 -31.89 11.07
C LEU A 115 -8.29 -31.66 9.86
N PRO A 116 -8.17 -30.40 9.37
CA PRO A 116 -7.29 -30.07 8.26
C PRO A 116 -5.83 -30.52 8.49
N GLY A 117 -5.18 -30.97 7.42
CA GLY A 117 -3.79 -31.45 7.47
C GLY A 117 -2.82 -30.44 8.09
N VAL A 118 -2.98 -29.15 7.75
CA VAL A 118 -2.17 -28.05 8.31
C VAL A 118 -2.33 -27.89 9.82
N ILE A 119 -3.54 -28.08 10.37
CA ILE A 119 -3.76 -28.00 11.82
C ILE A 119 -3.15 -29.21 12.52
N ARG A 120 -3.34 -30.41 11.96
CA ARG A 120 -2.74 -31.65 12.49
C ARG A 120 -1.22 -31.58 12.51
N HIS A 121 -0.64 -31.04 11.44
CA HIS A 121 0.80 -30.80 11.35
C HIS A 121 1.25 -29.80 12.42
N ALA A 122 0.56 -28.66 12.57
CA ALA A 122 0.88 -27.68 13.61
C ALA A 122 0.79 -28.26 15.03
N MET A 123 -0.19 -29.12 15.32
CA MET A 123 -0.28 -29.85 16.59
C MET A 123 0.93 -30.77 16.80
N SER A 124 1.32 -31.52 15.76
CA SER A 124 2.51 -32.39 15.78
C SER A 124 3.80 -31.59 15.99
N VAL A 125 3.97 -30.48 15.28
CA VAL A 125 5.12 -29.58 15.43
C VAL A 125 5.18 -29.04 16.85
N THR A 126 4.06 -28.55 17.39
CA THR A 126 3.98 -28.04 18.77
C THR A 126 4.47 -29.10 19.77
N ALA A 127 3.93 -30.32 19.70
CA ALA A 127 4.38 -31.42 20.56
C ALA A 127 5.87 -31.77 20.36
N ALA A 128 6.38 -31.77 19.11
CA ALA A 128 7.77 -32.09 18.79
C ALA A 128 8.79 -31.01 19.24
N LEU A 129 8.31 -29.79 19.50
CA LEU A 129 9.09 -28.70 20.10
C LEU A 129 9.14 -28.79 21.63
N GLY A 130 8.36 -29.69 22.25
CA GLY A 130 8.20 -29.78 23.70
C GLY A 130 7.16 -28.80 24.25
N GLU A 131 6.35 -28.22 23.37
CA GLU A 131 5.29 -27.27 23.69
C GLU A 131 3.94 -28.00 23.77
N ARG A 132 3.06 -27.57 24.69
CA ARG A 132 1.78 -28.25 24.95
C ARG A 132 0.58 -27.57 24.32
N TYR A 133 0.60 -26.24 24.23
CA TYR A 133 -0.59 -25.47 23.88
C TYR A 133 -0.45 -24.79 22.52
N LEU A 134 -1.47 -24.96 21.68
CA LEU A 134 -1.56 -24.35 20.35
C LEU A 134 -2.87 -23.58 20.21
N TRP A 135 -2.79 -22.35 19.71
CA TRP A 135 -3.94 -21.56 19.32
C TRP A 135 -4.19 -21.66 17.82
N VAL A 136 -5.44 -21.94 17.44
CA VAL A 136 -5.90 -22.01 16.05
C VAL A 136 -7.24 -21.29 15.97
N ASP A 137 -7.32 -20.24 15.14
CA ASP A 137 -8.53 -19.40 14.99
C ASP A 137 -9.84 -20.20 14.92
N ARG A 138 -9.93 -21.23 14.06
CA ARG A 138 -11.12 -22.06 13.87
C ARG A 138 -11.53 -22.90 15.07
N LEU A 139 -10.58 -23.28 15.91
CA LEU A 139 -10.80 -24.21 17.03
C LEU A 139 -10.68 -23.53 18.40
N CYS A 140 -10.30 -22.27 18.42
CA CYS A 140 -10.11 -21.49 19.64
C CYS A 140 -10.98 -20.23 19.69
N ILE A 141 -11.60 -19.82 18.57
CA ILE A 141 -12.64 -18.80 18.53
C ILE A 141 -13.99 -19.49 18.36
N VAL A 142 -14.90 -19.25 19.30
CA VAL A 142 -16.28 -19.73 19.22
C VAL A 142 -16.98 -19.01 18.07
N GLN A 143 -17.38 -19.76 17.05
CA GLN A 143 -18.05 -19.25 15.86
C GLN A 143 -19.57 -19.16 16.13
N ASN A 144 -20.20 -18.07 15.72
CA ASN A 144 -21.65 -17.79 15.82
C ASN A 144 -22.17 -17.36 17.21
N ASP A 145 -21.32 -16.87 18.09
CA ASP A 145 -21.74 -16.23 19.34
C ASP A 145 -21.64 -14.70 19.25
N ALA A 146 -22.29 -13.99 20.19
CA ALA A 146 -22.18 -12.54 20.28
C ALA A 146 -20.74 -12.08 20.62
N GLY A 147 -19.87 -12.99 21.10
CA GLY A 147 -18.48 -12.75 21.48
C GLY A 147 -17.47 -12.91 20.34
N THR A 148 -17.87 -13.39 19.17
CA THR A 148 -16.95 -13.67 18.05
C THR A 148 -16.22 -12.39 17.63
N LEU A 149 -16.95 -11.26 17.56
CA LEU A 149 -16.37 -9.95 17.21
C LEU A 149 -15.35 -9.48 18.25
N ASP A 150 -15.60 -9.71 19.54
CA ASP A 150 -14.69 -9.37 20.64
C ASP A 150 -13.39 -10.19 20.57
N GLN A 151 -13.43 -11.43 20.07
CA GLN A 151 -12.20 -12.22 19.87
C GLN A 151 -11.44 -11.83 18.62
N VAL A 152 -12.16 -11.55 17.53
CA VAL A 152 -11.56 -11.11 16.27
C VAL A 152 -10.85 -9.76 16.43
N THR A 153 -11.44 -8.84 17.20
CA THR A 153 -10.82 -7.55 17.54
C THR A 153 -9.57 -7.68 18.42
N ARG A 154 -9.37 -8.83 19.07
CA ARG A 154 -8.19 -9.14 19.92
C ARG A 154 -7.12 -10.01 19.25
N MET A 155 -7.26 -10.29 17.96
CA MET A 155 -6.24 -11.07 17.22
C MET A 155 -4.85 -10.45 17.36
N ASP A 156 -4.76 -9.12 17.44
CA ASP A 156 -3.51 -8.40 17.68
C ASP A 156 -2.81 -8.86 18.97
N LYS A 157 -3.55 -8.97 20.08
CA LYS A 157 -3.04 -9.44 21.38
C LYS A 157 -2.68 -10.92 21.35
N ILE A 158 -3.49 -11.74 20.68
CA ILE A 158 -3.26 -13.18 20.58
C ILE A 158 -1.94 -13.48 19.86
N TYR A 159 -1.67 -12.85 18.71
CA TYR A 159 -0.42 -13.08 17.98
C TYR A 159 0.78 -12.40 18.67
N ALA A 160 0.60 -11.22 19.27
CA ALA A 160 1.66 -10.56 20.03
C ALA A 160 2.04 -11.31 21.34
N GLY A 161 1.09 -12.03 21.94
CA GLY A 161 1.26 -12.83 23.14
C GLY A 161 1.73 -14.27 22.90
N ALA A 162 1.72 -14.74 21.65
CA ALA A 162 2.13 -16.10 21.29
C ALA A 162 3.65 -16.29 21.48
N TYR A 163 4.03 -17.39 22.13
CA TYR A 163 5.44 -17.73 22.35
C TYR A 163 6.16 -18.05 21.05
N LEU A 164 5.48 -18.59 20.05
CA LEU A 164 5.97 -18.73 18.68
C LEU A 164 4.77 -18.83 17.74
N THR A 165 4.81 -18.15 16.60
CA THR A 165 3.82 -18.31 15.54
C THR A 165 4.32 -19.29 14.48
N ILE A 166 3.53 -20.30 14.15
CA ILE A 166 3.77 -21.19 13.01
C ILE A 166 3.07 -20.57 11.81
N ILE A 167 3.82 -20.09 10.82
CA ILE A 167 3.27 -19.58 9.56
C ILE A 167 3.31 -20.69 8.52
N ALA A 168 2.13 -21.16 8.12
CA ALA A 168 1.94 -22.20 7.12
C ALA A 168 1.68 -21.55 5.73
N ALA A 169 2.76 -21.25 5.01
CA ALA A 169 2.76 -20.64 3.68
C ALA A 169 3.08 -21.61 2.52
N ALA A 170 3.31 -22.89 2.80
CA ALA A 170 3.40 -23.97 1.83
C ALA A 170 2.02 -24.57 1.48
N PRO A 171 1.89 -25.30 0.35
CA PRO A 171 0.68 -26.06 0.00
C PRO A 171 0.35 -27.17 1.02
N ASP A 172 -0.95 -27.44 1.22
CA ASP A 172 -1.45 -28.41 2.22
C ASP A 172 -0.83 -29.81 2.12
N ALA A 173 -0.49 -30.25 0.89
CA ALA A 173 0.14 -31.55 0.64
C ALA A 173 1.50 -31.71 1.33
N MET A 174 2.23 -30.61 1.56
CA MET A 174 3.55 -30.67 2.19
C MET A 174 3.49 -30.89 3.70
N TYR A 175 2.37 -30.56 4.34
CA TYR A 175 2.17 -30.78 5.78
C TYR A 175 1.79 -32.22 6.13
N GLN A 176 1.65 -33.10 5.13
CA GLN A 176 1.40 -34.53 5.31
C GLN A 176 2.69 -35.36 5.41
N SER A 177 3.85 -34.75 5.19
CA SER A 177 5.17 -35.39 5.21
C SER A 177 6.06 -34.78 6.30
N ASP A 178 6.78 -35.64 7.04
CA ASP A 178 7.82 -35.21 7.99
C ASP A 178 9.11 -34.72 7.29
N GLN A 179 9.14 -34.71 5.96
CA GLN A 179 10.29 -34.33 5.16
C GLN A 179 10.05 -33.00 4.45
N LEU A 180 10.48 -31.92 5.09
CA LEU A 180 10.73 -30.65 4.42
C LEU A 180 12.24 -30.50 4.24
N SER A 181 12.66 -30.21 3.01
CA SER A 181 14.05 -29.91 2.70
C SER A 181 14.46 -28.57 3.34
N GLU A 182 15.68 -28.49 3.86
CA GLU A 182 16.27 -27.19 4.19
C GLU A 182 16.41 -26.35 2.91
N TRP A 183 16.51 -25.02 3.06
CA TRP A 183 16.74 -24.12 1.93
C TRP A 183 18.00 -24.53 1.16
N PRO A 184 17.99 -24.52 -0.19
CA PRO A 184 19.23 -24.58 -0.94
C PRO A 184 20.08 -23.35 -0.58
N ARG A 185 21.41 -23.51 -0.43
CA ARG A 185 22.29 -22.37 -0.20
C ARG A 185 22.16 -21.37 -1.34
N PHE A 186 22.09 -20.09 -1.00
CA PHE A 186 21.94 -18.99 -1.94
C PHE A 186 23.09 -18.97 -2.96
N ASP A 187 24.30 -19.33 -2.53
CA ASP A 187 25.50 -19.40 -3.37
C ASP A 187 25.47 -20.51 -4.43
N HIS A 188 24.59 -21.50 -4.29
CA HIS A 188 24.40 -22.51 -5.33
C HIS A 188 23.38 -22.09 -6.40
N LEU A 189 22.70 -20.95 -6.22
CA LEU A 189 21.80 -20.36 -7.23
C LEU A 189 22.54 -19.47 -8.24
N PHE A 190 23.76 -19.03 -7.91
CA PHE A 190 24.62 -18.18 -8.72
C PHE A 190 26.04 -18.74 -8.61
N GLU A 191 26.62 -19.29 -9.69
CA GLU A 191 27.92 -19.99 -9.70
C GLU A 191 29.12 -19.09 -9.29
N GLU A 192 29.16 -18.54 -8.09
CA GLU A 192 30.20 -17.62 -7.62
C GLU A 192 30.68 -17.94 -6.18
N SER A 193 31.83 -18.61 -6.12
CA SER A 193 32.76 -18.78 -4.99
C SER A 193 32.32 -19.61 -3.76
N ASP A 194 33.25 -20.45 -3.29
CA ASP A 194 33.13 -21.38 -2.15
C ASP A 194 33.43 -20.69 -0.79
N SER A 195 33.20 -19.38 -0.67
CA SER A 195 33.49 -18.62 0.56
C SER A 195 32.37 -18.77 1.59
N SER A 196 32.74 -19.09 2.84
CA SER A 196 31.78 -19.39 3.93
C SER A 196 31.09 -18.16 4.53
N ASP A 197 31.60 -16.97 4.26
CA ASP A 197 31.11 -15.72 4.84
C ASP A 197 30.37 -14.92 3.77
N LEU A 198 29.12 -14.55 4.05
CA LEU A 198 28.32 -13.67 3.20
C LEU A 198 28.78 -12.23 3.45
N ASP A 199 28.99 -11.43 2.40
CA ASP A 199 29.08 -9.99 2.59
C ASP A 199 27.68 -9.40 2.88
N GLU A 200 27.62 -8.13 3.29
CA GLU A 200 26.37 -7.42 3.60
C GLU A 200 25.33 -7.52 2.46
N ASP A 201 25.81 -7.40 1.23
CA ASP A 201 25.03 -7.49 0.01
C ASP A 201 24.40 -8.88 -0.20
N ARG A 202 25.17 -9.95 0.00
CA ARG A 202 24.69 -11.34 -0.09
C ARG A 202 23.69 -11.66 1.00
N VAL A 203 23.90 -11.20 2.23
CA VAL A 203 22.91 -11.32 3.32
C VAL A 203 21.59 -10.70 2.91
N MET A 204 21.64 -9.47 2.39
CA MET A 204 20.43 -8.76 2.00
C MET A 204 19.68 -9.46 0.86
N ARG A 205 20.40 -9.98 -0.14
CA ARG A 205 19.80 -10.76 -1.23
C ARG A 205 19.20 -12.08 -0.74
N ALA A 206 19.87 -12.77 0.20
CA ALA A 206 19.36 -14.01 0.78
C ALA A 206 18.04 -13.77 1.54
N MET A 207 17.99 -12.73 2.38
CA MET A 207 16.77 -12.30 3.09
C MET A 207 15.64 -11.92 2.14
N ASP A 208 15.94 -11.12 1.11
CA ASP A 208 14.96 -10.72 0.09
C ASP A 208 14.37 -11.94 -0.61
N TYR A 209 15.20 -12.94 -0.95
CA TYR A 209 14.73 -14.19 -1.52
C TYR A 209 13.80 -14.98 -0.58
N ARG A 210 14.05 -15.02 0.73
CA ARG A 210 13.17 -15.70 1.69
C ARG A 210 11.81 -15.00 1.78
N TYR A 211 11.81 -13.68 1.94
CA TYR A 211 10.57 -12.91 1.96
C TYR A 211 9.83 -12.95 0.63
N GLN A 212 10.53 -12.99 -0.51
CA GLN A 212 9.91 -13.14 -1.83
C GLN A 212 9.10 -14.44 -1.91
N ASN A 213 9.68 -15.57 -1.48
CA ASN A 213 8.95 -16.84 -1.47
C ASN A 213 7.72 -16.82 -0.53
N LEU A 214 7.79 -16.11 0.59
CA LEU A 214 6.63 -15.89 1.44
C LEU A 214 5.58 -15.01 0.75
N ARG A 215 5.98 -13.92 0.09
CA ARG A 215 5.09 -13.00 -0.65
C ARG A 215 4.39 -13.68 -1.83
N ASP A 216 5.07 -14.58 -2.50
CA ASP A 216 4.53 -15.34 -3.64
C ASP A 216 3.55 -16.45 -3.21
N SER A 217 3.46 -16.74 -1.91
CA SER A 217 2.56 -17.76 -1.37
C SER A 217 1.09 -17.34 -1.37
N ARG A 218 0.18 -18.32 -1.42
CA ARG A 218 -1.25 -18.10 -1.17
C ARG A 218 -1.52 -17.47 0.20
N TRP A 219 -0.65 -17.73 1.18
CA TRP A 219 -0.78 -17.17 2.53
C TRP A 219 -0.67 -15.65 2.55
N ALA A 220 0.23 -15.08 1.76
CA ALA A 220 0.43 -13.63 1.69
C ALA A 220 -0.71 -12.88 0.98
N THR A 221 -1.58 -13.58 0.24
CA THR A 221 -2.73 -12.95 -0.42
C THR A 221 -3.89 -12.69 0.54
N ARG A 222 -3.94 -13.35 1.71
CA ARG A 222 -5.03 -13.20 2.68
C ARG A 222 -4.83 -11.94 3.53
N GLY A 223 -5.89 -11.17 3.74
CA GLY A 223 -5.85 -9.92 4.48
C GLY A 223 -5.49 -10.10 5.96
N TRP A 224 -6.18 -11.02 6.63
CA TRP A 224 -5.98 -11.34 8.05
C TRP A 224 -4.54 -11.72 8.38
N THR A 225 -3.86 -12.46 7.49
CA THR A 225 -2.49 -12.94 7.73
C THR A 225 -1.46 -11.80 7.85
N PHE A 226 -1.79 -10.59 7.40
CA PHE A 226 -0.92 -9.42 7.54
C PHE A 226 -0.70 -9.06 9.00
N GLN A 227 -1.78 -8.89 9.78
CA GLN A 227 -1.62 -8.58 11.20
C GLN A 227 -0.99 -9.75 11.98
N GLU A 228 -1.27 -10.99 11.58
CA GLU A 228 -0.76 -12.20 12.23
C GLU A 228 0.77 -12.25 12.18
N GLN A 229 1.37 -11.92 11.03
CA GLN A 229 2.81 -11.88 10.87
C GLN A 229 3.43 -10.62 11.49
N ILE A 230 2.81 -9.45 11.29
CA ILE A 230 3.40 -8.18 11.70
C ILE A 230 3.47 -8.02 13.21
N LEU A 231 2.48 -8.55 13.93
CA LEU A 231 2.34 -8.36 15.36
C LEU A 231 2.94 -9.52 16.17
N CYS A 232 3.22 -10.67 15.56
CA CYS A 232 3.91 -11.75 16.25
C CYS A 232 5.35 -11.35 16.61
N LYS A 233 5.84 -11.77 17.78
CA LYS A 233 7.24 -11.48 18.18
C LYS A 233 8.27 -12.36 17.45
N ARG A 234 7.83 -13.54 17.03
CA ARG A 234 8.66 -14.50 16.30
C ARG A 234 7.80 -15.57 15.65
N ALA A 235 8.24 -15.98 14.47
CA ALA A 235 7.60 -16.99 13.67
C ALA A 235 8.62 -17.98 13.12
N VAL A 236 8.15 -19.21 12.92
CA VAL A 236 8.75 -20.14 11.98
C VAL A 236 7.87 -20.17 10.74
N VAL A 237 8.47 -19.88 9.59
CA VAL A 237 7.77 -19.77 8.32
C VAL A 237 8.03 -21.02 7.49
N PHE A 238 6.97 -21.74 7.19
CA PHE A 238 6.97 -22.90 6.30
C PHE A 238 6.60 -22.45 4.88
N THR A 239 7.50 -22.60 3.93
CA THR A 239 7.26 -22.29 2.50
C THR A 239 7.46 -23.54 1.63
N GLU A 240 7.09 -23.47 0.36
CA GLU A 240 7.33 -24.56 -0.59
C GLU A 240 8.83 -24.87 -0.77
N LYS A 241 9.71 -23.88 -0.58
CA LYS A 241 11.16 -24.03 -0.77
C LYS A 241 11.92 -24.47 0.47
N GLY A 242 11.37 -24.24 1.64
CA GLY A 242 12.03 -24.53 2.92
C GLY A 242 11.44 -23.75 4.08
N ILE A 243 12.09 -23.87 5.23
CA ILE A 243 11.70 -23.21 6.48
C ILE A 243 12.70 -22.15 6.90
N PHE A 244 12.22 -21.03 7.42
CA PHE A 244 13.09 -20.01 8.02
C PHE A 244 12.47 -19.44 9.29
N TRP A 245 13.31 -18.88 10.15
CA TRP A 245 12.94 -18.18 11.37
C TRP A 245 12.89 -16.68 11.11
N ASP A 246 11.84 -16.04 11.57
CA ASP A 246 11.63 -14.60 11.47
C ASP A 246 11.25 -14.07 12.85
N CYS A 247 12.08 -13.23 13.46
CA CYS A 247 11.76 -12.61 14.74
C CYS A 247 12.01 -11.11 14.70
N GLN A 248 11.63 -10.41 15.77
CA GLN A 248 11.82 -8.96 15.84
C GLN A 248 13.26 -8.50 15.66
N CYS A 249 14.23 -9.37 15.91
CA CYS A 249 15.64 -9.00 15.81
C CYS A 249 16.31 -9.44 14.51
N CYS A 250 15.99 -10.63 14.01
CA CYS A 250 16.82 -11.35 13.04
C CYS A 250 15.98 -12.30 12.19
N LEU A 251 16.50 -12.61 11.00
CA LEU A 251 16.06 -13.71 10.14
C LEU A 251 17.14 -14.78 10.10
N TRP A 252 16.75 -16.04 10.33
CA TRP A 252 17.66 -17.19 10.23
C TRP A 252 17.09 -18.30 9.35
N ASP A 253 17.94 -19.14 8.77
CA ASP A 253 17.56 -20.34 8.06
C ASP A 253 18.55 -21.49 8.28
N GLY A 254 18.29 -22.63 7.64
CA GLY A 254 19.13 -23.83 7.76
C GLY A 254 20.44 -23.76 6.96
N ALA A 255 20.62 -22.74 6.11
CA ALA A 255 21.61 -22.71 5.05
C ALA A 255 22.58 -21.53 5.20
N ASP A 256 22.09 -20.33 4.94
CA ASP A 256 22.85 -19.10 4.67
C ASP A 256 22.86 -18.15 5.88
N LEU A 257 21.79 -18.15 6.67
CA LEU A 257 21.56 -17.14 7.72
C LEU A 257 21.52 -17.82 9.09
N LYS A 258 22.64 -17.88 9.82
CA LYS A 258 22.73 -18.63 11.09
C LYS A 258 22.77 -17.70 12.32
N PRO A 259 22.28 -18.17 13.48
CA PRO A 259 22.42 -17.42 14.73
C PRO A 259 23.88 -17.14 15.10
N GLY A 260 24.15 -15.98 15.69
CA GLY A 260 25.46 -15.63 16.24
C GLY A 260 26.52 -15.21 15.22
N GLN A 261 26.10 -14.85 13.99
CA GLN A 261 26.96 -14.25 12.98
C GLN A 261 26.80 -12.72 12.97
N ASP A 262 27.82 -11.99 12.51
CA ASP A 262 27.84 -10.51 12.47
C ASP A 262 26.72 -9.88 11.59
N HIS A 263 26.02 -10.71 10.80
CA HIS A 263 24.87 -10.32 9.98
C HIS A 263 23.64 -9.86 10.79
N GLU A 264 23.56 -10.19 12.08
CA GLU A 264 22.48 -9.72 12.96
C GLU A 264 22.49 -8.18 13.12
N ALA A 265 23.66 -7.54 12.97
CA ALA A 265 23.80 -6.08 12.96
C ALA A 265 23.44 -5.44 11.60
N ILE A 266 23.56 -6.19 10.50
CA ILE A 266 23.16 -5.79 9.14
C ILE A 266 21.63 -5.76 9.00
N SER A 267 20.93 -6.54 9.84
CA SER A 267 19.49 -6.78 9.88
C SER A 267 18.58 -5.56 10.16
N VAL A 268 19.11 -4.33 10.18
CA VAL A 268 18.36 -3.08 10.46
C VAL A 268 17.18 -2.88 9.50
N SER A 269 17.24 -3.47 8.31
CA SER A 269 16.17 -3.42 7.32
C SER A 269 15.06 -4.44 7.52
N THR A 270 15.27 -5.53 8.27
CA THR A 270 14.30 -6.63 8.47
C THR A 270 13.48 -6.55 9.76
N ASP A 271 13.69 -5.47 10.50
CA ASP A 271 13.19 -5.26 11.85
C ASP A 271 11.70 -4.88 11.92
N MET A 272 10.79 -5.75 11.49
CA MET A 272 9.39 -5.35 11.28
C MET A 272 8.67 -4.83 12.54
N GLY A 273 9.04 -5.29 13.73
CA GLY A 273 8.38 -4.90 14.97
C GLY A 273 9.26 -4.50 16.15
N LYS A 274 10.61 -4.52 16.10
CA LYS A 274 11.29 -3.43 16.84
C LYS A 274 10.98 -2.12 16.15
N ARG A 275 10.66 -2.06 14.84
CA ARG A 275 10.15 -0.82 14.23
C ARG A 275 8.95 -0.23 14.99
N PHE A 276 7.98 -1.06 15.43
CA PHE A 276 6.87 -0.59 16.28
C PHE A 276 7.31 -0.16 17.70
N ALA A 277 8.33 -0.80 18.28
CA ALA A 277 8.79 -0.50 19.63
C ALA A 277 9.79 0.67 19.71
N THR A 278 10.54 0.92 18.64
CA THR A 278 11.61 1.93 18.55
C THR A 278 11.13 3.26 17.99
N ARG A 279 9.98 3.29 17.31
CA ARG A 279 9.35 4.52 16.82
C ARG A 279 8.60 5.23 17.91
N TRP A 280 9.26 6.23 18.48
CA TRP A 280 8.66 7.17 19.41
C TRP A 280 7.92 8.32 18.70
N TRP A 281 8.12 8.50 17.39
CA TRP A 281 7.52 9.57 16.58
C TRP A 281 6.46 9.02 15.59
N PRO A 282 5.58 9.88 15.06
CA PRO A 282 4.62 9.49 14.04
C PRO A 282 5.34 9.27 12.69
N ASP A 283 5.92 8.08 12.50
CA ASP A 283 6.62 7.70 11.25
C ASP A 283 5.62 7.42 10.13
N PHE A 284 5.32 8.45 9.34
CA PHE A 284 4.42 8.35 8.20
C PHE A 284 4.96 7.39 7.11
N SER A 285 6.29 7.33 6.91
CA SER A 285 6.88 6.38 5.96
C SER A 285 6.57 4.95 6.36
N PHE A 286 6.65 4.64 7.66
CA PHE A 286 6.33 3.31 8.14
C PHE A 286 4.83 2.98 8.00
N TYR A 287 3.94 3.94 8.26
CA TYR A 287 2.52 3.77 7.98
C TYR A 287 2.27 3.45 6.49
N VAL A 288 2.88 4.21 5.57
CA VAL A 288 2.78 3.99 4.11
C VAL A 288 3.31 2.60 3.72
N ASP A 289 4.47 2.22 4.24
CA ASP A 289 5.10 0.92 4.03
C ASP A 289 4.17 -0.25 4.47
N LEU A 290 3.30 -0.02 5.46
CA LEU A 290 2.30 -1.01 5.93
C LEU A 290 1.03 -1.03 5.05
N ILE A 291 0.42 0.13 4.79
CA ILE A 291 -0.89 0.20 4.12
C ILE A 291 -0.81 -0.17 2.63
N CYS A 292 0.27 0.20 1.95
CA CYS A 292 0.43 0.03 0.51
C CYS A 292 0.32 -1.44 0.06
N PRO A 293 1.10 -2.37 0.64
CA PRO A 293 0.98 -3.80 0.32
C PRO A 293 -0.26 -4.46 0.96
N TYR A 294 -0.69 -4.00 2.14
CA TYR A 294 -1.85 -4.58 2.83
C TYR A 294 -3.13 -4.49 2.01
N ASN A 295 -3.40 -3.32 1.42
CA ASN A 295 -4.72 -3.05 0.83
C ASN A 295 -5.00 -3.87 -0.45
N GLY A 296 -3.96 -4.47 -1.05
CA GLY A 296 -4.10 -5.41 -2.17
C GLY A 296 -4.55 -6.81 -1.77
N ARG A 297 -4.56 -7.12 -0.47
CA ARG A 297 -4.91 -8.45 0.06
C ARG A 297 -6.42 -8.72 0.00
N GLU A 298 -6.74 -10.01 -0.01
CA GLU A 298 -8.06 -10.58 -0.22
C GLU A 298 -8.74 -10.94 1.11
N PHE A 299 -10.05 -10.70 1.18
CA PHE A 299 -10.88 -11.04 2.34
C PHE A 299 -12.06 -11.92 1.93
N SER A 300 -12.45 -12.88 2.78
CA SER A 300 -13.68 -13.66 2.58
C SER A 300 -14.94 -12.79 2.68
N TYR A 301 -14.88 -11.77 3.54
CA TYR A 301 -15.86 -10.71 3.73
C TYR A 301 -15.17 -9.37 3.46
N PRO A 302 -15.39 -8.72 2.31
CA PRO A 302 -14.69 -7.48 1.95
C PRO A 302 -14.81 -6.37 2.99
N GLN A 303 -15.92 -6.33 3.74
CA GLN A 303 -16.14 -5.37 4.83
C GLN A 303 -15.12 -5.47 5.98
N ASP A 304 -14.42 -6.60 6.12
CA ASP A 304 -13.44 -6.82 7.19
C ASP A 304 -12.10 -6.09 6.95
N ALA A 305 -11.93 -5.41 5.81
CA ALA A 305 -10.65 -4.83 5.43
C ALA A 305 -10.08 -3.82 6.44
N LEU A 306 -10.92 -3.05 7.14
CA LEU A 306 -10.45 -2.19 8.21
C LEU A 306 -10.15 -2.99 9.50
N LEU A 307 -11.03 -3.95 9.81
CA LEU A 307 -10.89 -4.78 11.01
C LEU A 307 -9.62 -5.64 10.96
N GLY A 308 -9.25 -6.18 9.81
CA GLY A 308 -8.00 -6.92 9.61
C GLY A 308 -6.72 -6.10 9.78
N PHE A 309 -6.83 -4.76 9.82
CA PHE A 309 -5.71 -3.84 10.05
C PHE A 309 -5.74 -3.21 11.45
N SER A 310 -6.81 -3.46 12.21
CA SER A 310 -7.07 -2.84 13.51
C SER A 310 -5.92 -2.99 14.51
N GLY A 311 -5.34 -4.19 14.59
CA GLY A 311 -4.18 -4.48 15.44
C GLY A 311 -2.96 -3.63 15.09
N VAL A 312 -2.72 -3.41 13.80
CA VAL A 312 -1.63 -2.55 13.32
C VAL A 312 -1.88 -1.10 13.71
N LEU A 313 -3.12 -0.60 13.56
CA LEU A 313 -3.49 0.75 14.01
C LEU A 313 -3.31 0.92 15.53
N SER A 314 -3.67 -0.10 16.31
CA SER A 314 -3.46 -0.15 17.76
C SER A 314 -1.98 -0.11 18.13
N ALA A 315 -1.13 -0.79 17.36
CA ALA A 315 0.32 -0.72 17.57
C ALA A 315 0.90 0.67 17.22
N LEU A 316 0.34 1.35 16.21
CA LEU A 316 0.76 2.69 15.75
C LEU A 316 0.23 3.84 16.63
N SER A 317 -0.93 3.71 17.28
CA SER A 317 -1.52 4.79 18.11
C SER A 317 -0.60 5.28 19.22
N ARG A 318 0.35 4.44 19.64
CA ARG A 318 1.39 4.80 20.61
C ARG A 318 2.27 5.95 20.18
N SER A 319 2.53 6.11 18.87
CA SER A 319 3.42 7.15 18.34
C SER A 319 2.71 8.19 17.48
N PHE A 320 1.47 7.92 17.05
CA PHE A 320 0.63 8.84 16.28
C PHE A 320 -0.33 9.62 17.18
N PRO A 321 -0.17 10.95 17.33
CA PRO A 321 -1.12 11.76 18.08
C PRO A 321 -2.51 11.77 17.45
N GLY A 322 -3.54 11.82 18.29
CA GLY A 322 -4.94 11.83 17.86
C GLY A 322 -5.48 10.43 17.54
N ASN A 323 -6.61 10.38 16.85
CA ASN A 323 -7.30 9.14 16.51
C ASN A 323 -7.07 8.75 15.04
N PHE A 324 -7.40 7.50 14.70
CA PHE A 324 -7.49 7.01 13.33
C PHE A 324 -8.95 7.04 12.87
N ILE A 325 -9.21 7.65 11.71
CA ILE A 325 -10.55 7.76 11.11
C ILE A 325 -10.60 6.82 9.91
N SER A 326 -11.37 5.74 10.00
CA SER A 326 -11.42 4.68 8.97
C SER A 326 -10.04 4.19 8.52
N GLY A 327 -9.12 4.06 9.48
CA GLY A 327 -7.74 3.62 9.27
C GLY A 327 -6.74 4.72 8.92
N ILE A 328 -7.17 5.98 8.80
CA ILE A 328 -6.33 7.12 8.45
C ILE A 328 -5.96 7.92 9.71
N PRO A 329 -4.66 8.09 10.05
CA PRO A 329 -4.25 8.93 11.17
C PRO A 329 -4.69 10.38 10.95
N SER A 330 -5.42 10.93 11.91
CA SER A 330 -5.98 12.29 11.85
C SER A 330 -4.92 13.34 11.53
N MET A 331 -3.73 13.30 12.13
CA MET A 331 -2.61 14.21 11.83
C MET A 331 -2.24 14.31 10.34
N PHE A 332 -2.44 13.24 9.56
CA PHE A 332 -2.07 13.16 8.14
C PHE A 332 -3.28 13.01 7.21
N LEU A 333 -4.49 13.37 7.66
CA LEU A 333 -5.72 13.14 6.88
C LEU A 333 -5.66 13.79 5.50
N ASP A 334 -5.18 15.03 5.39
CA ASP A 334 -5.05 15.77 4.14
C ASP A 334 -4.03 15.17 3.16
N HIS A 335 -2.96 14.58 3.69
CA HIS A 335 -1.96 13.85 2.91
C HIS A 335 -2.48 12.48 2.45
N ILE A 336 -3.11 11.72 3.34
CA ILE A 336 -3.60 10.37 2.99
C ILE A 336 -4.82 10.44 2.09
N LEU A 337 -5.67 11.46 2.17
CA LEU A 337 -6.78 11.62 1.23
C LEU A 337 -6.32 11.71 -0.24
N LEU A 338 -5.03 11.99 -0.49
CA LEU A 338 -4.40 11.94 -1.81
C LEU A 338 -4.06 10.53 -2.29
N TRP A 339 -4.25 9.50 -1.47
CA TRP A 339 -3.95 8.10 -1.81
C TRP A 339 -4.53 7.73 -3.16
N GLN A 340 -3.79 7.06 -4.01
CA GLN A 340 -4.27 6.63 -5.32
C GLN A 340 -3.99 5.15 -5.54
N PRO A 341 -4.77 4.46 -6.40
CA PRO A 341 -4.45 3.09 -6.76
C PRO A 341 -3.11 3.00 -7.48
N PHE A 342 -2.29 2.03 -7.09
CA PHE A 342 -1.16 1.57 -7.89
C PHE A 342 -1.66 0.71 -9.06
N GLU A 343 -2.62 -0.17 -8.79
CA GLU A 343 -3.40 -0.94 -9.76
C GLU A 343 -4.89 -0.57 -9.63
N THR A 344 -5.65 -0.70 -10.71
CA THR A 344 -7.10 -0.46 -10.76
C THR A 344 -7.78 -1.04 -9.51
N ALA A 345 -8.48 -0.18 -8.78
CA ALA A 345 -9.16 -0.55 -7.56
C ALA A 345 -10.57 -1.07 -7.79
N GLU A 346 -11.00 -1.97 -6.92
CA GLU A 346 -12.37 -2.46 -6.86
C GLU A 346 -13.02 -2.00 -5.56
N ARG A 347 -14.27 -1.51 -5.62
CA ARG A 347 -14.96 -1.09 -4.40
C ARG A 347 -15.31 -2.33 -3.57
N ARG A 348 -14.98 -2.33 -2.28
CA ARG A 348 -15.36 -3.42 -1.37
C ARG A 348 -16.84 -3.30 -1.06
N VAL A 349 -17.59 -4.36 -1.35
CA VAL A 349 -19.04 -4.44 -1.16
C VAL A 349 -19.32 -5.53 -0.12
N ASP A 350 -20.24 -5.25 0.80
CA ASP A 350 -20.54 -6.13 1.92
C ASP A 350 -21.15 -7.44 1.41
N ARG A 351 -20.56 -8.57 1.83
CA ARG A 351 -21.09 -9.89 1.50
C ARG A 351 -22.25 -10.24 2.43
N GLY A 352 -23.43 -10.57 1.87
CA GLY A 352 -24.60 -11.05 2.62
C GLY A 352 -25.87 -10.18 2.52
N ASN A 353 -25.79 -8.97 1.96
CA ASN A 353 -26.97 -8.13 1.67
C ASN A 353 -27.70 -8.58 0.40
N SER A 354 -28.31 -9.77 0.46
CA SER A 354 -29.04 -10.40 -0.64
C SER A 354 -30.53 -10.05 -0.60
N SER A 355 -30.89 -8.77 -0.69
CA SER A 355 -32.15 -8.43 -1.37
C SER A 355 -31.82 -8.32 -2.85
N SER A 356 -32.41 -9.19 -3.68
CA SER A 356 -32.12 -9.38 -5.11
C SER A 356 -32.35 -8.15 -6.02
N THR A 357 -32.55 -6.98 -5.44
CA THR A 357 -32.80 -5.69 -6.10
C THR A 357 -31.92 -4.55 -5.59
N SER A 358 -31.09 -4.73 -4.55
CA SER A 358 -30.21 -3.67 -4.03
C SER A 358 -28.84 -3.71 -4.71
N VAL A 359 -28.43 -2.59 -5.31
CA VAL A 359 -27.02 -2.30 -5.60
C VAL A 359 -26.20 -2.58 -4.34
N GLY A 360 -25.15 -3.39 -4.44
CA GLY A 360 -24.39 -3.82 -3.27
C GLY A 360 -23.92 -2.63 -2.43
N VAL A 361 -24.26 -2.65 -1.13
CA VAL A 361 -23.92 -1.60 -0.17
C VAL A 361 -22.53 -1.90 0.42
N SER A 362 -21.72 -0.87 0.59
CA SER A 362 -20.43 -0.93 1.27
C SER A 362 -20.55 -0.24 2.62
N SER A 363 -20.18 -0.92 3.69
CA SER A 363 -20.09 -0.34 5.05
C SER A 363 -18.85 0.56 5.23
N LEU A 364 -17.84 0.40 4.37
CA LEU A 364 -16.59 1.14 4.41
C LEU A 364 -16.67 2.40 3.53
N PRO A 365 -16.11 3.54 3.95
CA PRO A 365 -16.26 4.79 3.20
C PRO A 365 -15.52 4.80 1.86
N SER A 366 -16.05 5.54 0.87
CA SER A 366 -15.42 5.63 -0.46
C SER A 366 -14.14 6.45 -0.48
N TRP A 367 -13.97 7.34 0.49
CA TRP A 367 -12.85 8.26 0.54
C TRP A 367 -11.60 7.66 1.19
N ALA A 368 -11.75 6.62 2.01
CA ALA A 368 -10.66 5.92 2.67
C ALA A 368 -10.13 4.76 1.81
N TRP A 369 -8.85 4.44 1.97
CA TRP A 369 -8.20 3.32 1.25
C TRP A 369 -8.86 1.98 1.56
N CYS A 370 -9.35 1.80 2.79
CA CYS A 370 -9.93 0.54 3.26
C CYS A 370 -11.23 0.18 2.53
N GLY A 371 -11.96 1.15 1.99
CA GLY A 371 -13.15 0.93 1.17
C GLY A 371 -12.88 0.30 -0.19
N TRP A 372 -11.61 0.16 -0.58
CA TRP A 372 -11.20 -0.32 -1.90
C TRP A 372 -10.22 -1.48 -1.78
N GLN A 373 -10.26 -2.39 -2.75
CA GLN A 373 -9.27 -3.44 -2.93
C GLN A 373 -8.30 -3.03 -4.03
N CYS A 374 -7.12 -2.59 -3.63
CA CYS A 374 -5.99 -2.29 -4.51
C CYS A 374 -4.71 -2.16 -3.69
N PHE A 375 -3.58 -2.37 -4.34
CA PHE A 375 -2.33 -1.82 -3.84
C PHE A 375 -2.40 -0.29 -3.91
N VAL A 376 -2.03 0.39 -2.83
CA VAL A 376 -1.99 1.86 -2.80
C VAL A 376 -0.65 2.32 -3.36
N ASP A 377 -0.67 3.35 -4.20
CA ASP A 377 0.54 3.94 -4.79
C ASP A 377 1.30 4.77 -3.73
N PRO A 378 2.49 4.33 -3.28
CA PRO A 378 3.28 5.08 -2.31
C PRO A 378 3.65 6.49 -2.81
N MET A 379 3.78 6.71 -4.13
CA MET A 379 4.14 8.02 -4.69
C MET A 379 3.03 9.06 -4.51
N SER A 380 1.77 8.62 -4.44
CA SER A 380 0.64 9.51 -4.19
C SER A 380 0.63 10.08 -2.76
N LEU A 381 1.38 9.47 -1.85
CA LEU A 381 1.43 9.82 -0.42
C LEU A 381 2.69 10.58 0.00
N ARG A 382 3.64 10.79 -0.91
CA ARG A 382 4.96 11.38 -0.59
C ARG A 382 4.91 12.77 0.06
N SER A 383 3.84 13.54 -0.17
CA SER A 383 3.72 14.86 0.45
C SER A 383 3.65 14.79 1.98
N GLY A 384 3.17 13.68 2.54
CA GLY A 384 3.14 13.44 3.98
C GLY A 384 4.52 13.18 4.60
N LEU A 385 5.58 13.05 3.79
CA LEU A 385 6.96 12.83 4.25
C LEU A 385 7.76 14.14 4.36
N ALA A 386 7.19 15.29 3.98
CA ALA A 386 7.89 16.56 3.86
C ALA A 386 8.46 17.12 5.18
N TYR A 387 8.07 16.57 6.32
CA TYR A 387 8.52 16.99 7.66
C TYR A 387 9.87 16.38 8.07
N MET A 388 10.32 15.32 7.41
CA MET A 388 11.61 14.68 7.68
C MET A 388 12.72 15.31 6.85
N ASN A 389 13.92 15.44 7.42
CA ASN A 389 15.10 15.91 6.70
C ASN A 389 15.83 14.70 6.06
N GLU A 390 15.41 14.30 4.86
CA GLU A 390 15.81 13.02 4.22
C GLU A 390 17.13 13.07 3.43
N ASP A 391 18.22 13.62 3.97
CA ASP A 391 19.43 13.83 3.15
C ASP A 391 20.37 12.61 3.01
N GLN A 392 20.02 11.42 3.54
CA GLN A 392 20.95 10.27 3.47
C GLN A 392 20.41 8.92 2.98
N MET A 393 19.11 8.58 3.07
CA MET A 393 18.70 7.20 2.71
C MET A 393 17.38 6.99 1.96
N ARG A 394 16.52 8.00 1.82
CA ARG A 394 15.24 7.85 1.13
C ARG A 394 14.89 9.16 0.41
N ASN A 395 15.17 9.28 -0.89
CA ASN A 395 14.80 10.45 -1.71
C ASN A 395 13.27 10.50 -1.95
N ARG A 396 12.42 10.49 -0.92
CA ARG A 396 10.98 10.21 -1.09
C ARG A 396 10.13 11.49 -1.17
N ALA A 397 10.41 12.54 -0.38
CA ALA A 397 9.57 13.76 -0.36
C ALA A 397 10.01 14.89 -1.32
N LEU A 398 11.32 15.04 -1.57
CA LEU A 398 11.94 16.08 -2.40
C LEU A 398 11.32 17.48 -2.18
N SER A 399 10.63 18.06 -3.17
CA SER A 399 10.00 19.39 -3.20
C SER A 399 8.49 19.40 -2.99
N TRP A 400 7.83 18.25 -2.79
CA TRP A 400 6.38 18.22 -2.59
C TRP A 400 6.00 18.88 -1.28
N GLN A 401 5.08 19.83 -1.37
CA GLN A 401 4.41 20.43 -0.22
C GLN A 401 2.91 20.25 -0.37
N THR A 402 2.24 20.03 0.74
CA THR A 402 0.77 19.99 0.81
C THR A 402 0.35 20.79 2.02
N GLN A 403 -0.66 21.61 1.85
CA GLN A 403 -1.23 22.45 2.88
C GLN A 403 -2.74 22.22 2.92
N ASN A 404 -3.22 21.83 4.10
CA ASN A 404 -4.63 21.68 4.40
C ASN A 404 -5.42 22.98 4.10
N LEU A 405 -6.56 22.83 3.44
CA LEU A 405 -7.51 23.92 3.15
C LEU A 405 -8.81 23.84 3.97
N ILE A 406 -9.04 22.71 4.62
CA ILE A 406 -10.34 22.28 5.10
C ILE A 406 -10.29 22.03 6.60
N GLU A 407 -11.29 22.58 7.28
CA GLU A 407 -11.66 22.12 8.62
C GLU A 407 -12.58 20.89 8.50
N TRP A 408 -12.11 19.76 9.01
CA TRP A 408 -12.77 18.46 8.86
C TRP A 408 -13.65 18.15 10.08
N ARG A 409 -14.81 17.57 9.83
CA ARG A 409 -15.73 17.04 10.86
C ARG A 409 -15.98 15.57 10.56
N ALA A 410 -15.63 14.69 11.47
CA ALA A 410 -15.87 13.26 11.32
C ALA A 410 -17.08 12.87 12.16
N SER A 411 -17.98 12.05 11.60
CA SER A 411 -19.14 11.54 12.32
C SER A 411 -19.52 10.16 11.83
N ASN A 412 -20.09 9.37 12.74
CA ASN A 412 -20.56 8.01 12.45
C ASN A 412 -22.05 7.98 12.10
N ASP A 413 -22.74 9.10 12.33
CA ASP A 413 -24.13 9.32 12.00
C ASP A 413 -24.24 10.53 11.05
N LEU A 414 -24.96 10.36 9.94
CA LEU A 414 -25.30 11.45 9.01
C LEU A 414 -25.96 12.64 9.71
N LEU A 415 -26.66 12.40 10.82
CA LEU A 415 -27.39 13.41 11.59
C LEU A 415 -26.55 14.12 12.64
N GLN A 416 -25.37 13.59 12.95
CA GLN A 416 -24.47 14.20 13.94
C GLN A 416 -23.31 14.89 13.24
N SER A 417 -22.96 16.09 13.70
CA SER A 417 -21.77 16.80 13.27
C SER A 417 -20.86 16.97 14.48
N GLU A 418 -19.98 16.00 14.71
CA GLU A 418 -18.93 16.16 15.71
C GLU A 418 -17.72 16.86 15.08
N LEU A 419 -17.15 17.82 15.82
CA LEU A 419 -15.92 18.48 15.42
C LEU A 419 -14.77 17.52 15.71
N MET A 420 -13.78 17.42 14.81
CA MET A 420 -12.54 16.76 15.17
C MET A 420 -11.88 17.53 16.32
N SER A 421 -11.42 16.83 17.36
CA SER A 421 -10.77 17.44 18.52
C SER A 421 -9.49 18.21 18.14
N ASP A 422 -8.75 17.68 17.15
CA ASP A 422 -7.58 18.32 16.56
C ASP A 422 -7.72 18.33 15.03
N PRO A 423 -7.78 19.50 14.37
CA PRO A 423 -7.84 19.56 12.92
C PRO A 423 -6.56 18.96 12.30
N PRO A 424 -6.66 18.27 11.16
CA PRO A 424 -5.54 17.59 10.54
C PRO A 424 -4.59 18.62 9.91
N ASN A 425 -3.54 19.01 10.62
CA ASN A 425 -2.59 19.96 10.05
C ASN A 425 -1.20 19.90 10.70
N LEU A 426 -0.29 19.15 10.09
CA LEU A 426 1.14 19.25 10.39
C LEU A 426 1.68 20.68 10.14
N GLY A 427 1.13 21.38 9.14
CA GLY A 427 1.41 22.79 8.81
C GLY A 427 0.94 23.81 9.85
N GLY A 428 0.00 23.46 10.72
CA GLY A 428 -0.33 24.26 11.91
C GLY A 428 0.84 24.32 12.88
N HIS A 429 1.57 23.20 13.01
CA HIS A 429 2.76 23.09 13.85
C HIS A 429 4.01 23.69 13.20
N VAL A 430 4.06 23.82 11.86
CA VAL A 430 5.09 24.61 11.16
C VAL A 430 5.06 26.08 11.59
N LYS A 431 3.92 26.63 12.01
CA LYS A 431 3.86 28.02 12.51
C LYS A 431 4.52 28.21 13.88
N LEU A 432 4.70 27.15 14.67
CA LEU A 432 5.36 27.21 15.98
C LEU A 432 6.87 27.49 15.85
N SER A 433 7.49 27.25 14.68
CA SER A 433 8.90 27.61 14.44
C SER A 433 9.09 29.04 13.92
N GLY A 434 8.00 29.76 13.61
CA GLY A 434 8.05 31.09 13.00
C GLY A 434 7.56 32.25 13.88
N SER A 435 6.86 31.97 14.99
CA SER A 435 6.59 32.98 16.02
C SER A 435 7.75 33.04 17.01
N SER A 436 7.97 34.20 17.62
CA SER A 436 9.02 34.48 18.62
C SER A 436 8.93 33.64 19.92
N ASP A 437 8.16 32.55 19.91
CA ASP A 437 7.95 31.69 21.06
C ASP A 437 9.07 30.62 21.11
N ALA A 438 9.58 30.36 22.31
CA ALA A 438 10.65 29.41 22.53
C ALA A 438 10.31 28.03 21.92
N LEU A 439 11.32 27.34 21.39
CA LEU A 439 11.19 25.97 20.90
C LEU A 439 10.48 25.09 21.94
N PRO A 440 9.63 24.14 21.51
CA PRO A 440 9.03 23.19 22.44
C PRO A 440 10.10 22.49 23.28
N GLU A 441 9.74 22.13 24.52
CA GLU A 441 10.64 21.41 25.43
C GLU A 441 11.20 20.16 24.74
N GLU A 442 12.48 19.85 24.99
CA GLU A 442 13.21 18.72 24.39
C GLU A 442 13.55 18.82 22.89
N TRP A 443 13.15 19.90 22.20
CA TRP A 443 13.57 20.15 20.82
C TRP A 443 14.80 21.08 20.73
N GLU A 444 15.75 20.69 19.88
CA GLU A 444 16.96 21.45 19.58
C GLU A 444 16.98 21.83 18.09
N SER A 445 17.29 23.09 17.78
CA SER A 445 17.51 23.56 16.41
C SER A 445 18.99 23.52 16.04
N HIS A 446 19.29 23.04 14.83
CA HIS A 446 20.62 22.96 14.26
C HIS A 446 20.68 23.80 12.99
N HIS A 447 21.76 24.58 12.86
CA HIS A 447 22.07 25.37 11.67
C HIS A 447 23.37 24.85 11.07
N GLU A 448 23.30 24.23 9.90
CA GLU A 448 24.49 23.83 9.16
C GLU A 448 25.02 25.00 8.30
N LEU A 449 26.34 25.15 8.25
CA LEU A 449 27.01 26.15 7.42
C LEU A 449 26.81 25.82 5.94
N GLY A 450 25.89 26.54 5.27
CA GLY A 450 25.66 26.43 3.82
C GLY A 450 24.24 26.01 3.42
N THR A 451 23.37 25.67 4.37
CA THR A 451 21.94 25.40 4.11
C THR A 451 21.09 26.58 4.59
N GLU A 452 20.08 26.99 3.81
CA GLU A 452 19.24 28.15 4.15
C GLU A 452 18.21 27.86 5.26
N ALA A 453 17.90 26.58 5.53
CA ALA A 453 16.84 26.18 6.46
C ALA A 453 17.40 25.42 7.69
N PRO A 454 16.95 25.75 8.92
CA PRO A 454 17.31 24.99 10.12
C PRO A 454 16.75 23.56 10.08
N SER A 455 17.48 22.63 10.68
CA SER A 455 16.99 21.29 11.01
C SER A 455 16.74 21.18 12.52
N TYR A 456 15.93 20.22 12.94
CA TYR A 456 15.50 20.06 14.32
C TYR A 456 15.68 18.62 14.76
N SER A 457 16.12 18.39 16.00
CA SER A 457 16.18 17.06 16.60
C SER A 457 15.48 17.05 17.95
N HIS A 458 15.02 15.88 18.38
CA HIS A 458 14.43 15.69 19.70
C HIS A 458 15.43 15.03 20.66
N ALA A 459 15.32 15.31 21.96
CA ALA A 459 16.19 14.73 22.98
C ALA A 459 16.20 13.18 22.98
N THR A 460 15.08 12.55 22.64
CA THR A 460 14.94 11.08 22.53
C THR A 460 15.86 10.46 21.47
N ASP A 461 16.07 11.15 20.36
CA ASP A 461 16.98 10.69 19.30
C ASP A 461 17.60 11.87 18.55
N ARG A 462 18.82 12.24 18.97
CA ARG A 462 19.58 13.34 18.39
C ARG A 462 20.15 13.05 16.99
N LYS A 463 20.05 11.81 16.49
CA LYS A 463 20.49 11.46 15.13
C LYS A 463 19.39 11.63 14.11
N LEU A 464 18.14 11.76 14.55
CA LEU A 464 16.98 11.94 13.68
C LEU A 464 16.68 13.43 13.51
N PHE A 465 16.73 13.90 12.25
CA PHE A 465 16.50 15.30 11.92
C PHE A 465 15.17 15.51 11.20
N PHE A 466 14.46 16.55 11.65
CA PHE A 466 13.18 17.02 11.12
C PHE A 466 13.34 18.42 10.56
N ARG A 467 12.48 18.81 9.61
CA ARG A 467 12.44 20.17 9.06
C ARG A 467 11.79 21.19 9.98
N HIS A 468 10.99 20.71 10.93
CA HIS A 468 10.36 21.50 11.99
C HIS A 468 9.98 20.56 13.15
N PRO A 469 9.78 21.08 14.37
CA PRO A 469 9.19 20.31 15.45
C PRO A 469 7.84 19.70 15.05
N ILE A 470 7.59 18.46 15.47
CA ILE A 470 6.33 17.76 15.21
C ILE A 470 5.65 17.38 16.53
N PRO A 471 4.32 17.28 16.57
CA PRO A 471 3.62 16.80 17.75
C PRO A 471 3.95 15.32 18.00
N LEU A 472 4.13 14.99 19.27
CA LEU A 472 4.42 13.64 19.73
C LEU A 472 3.26 13.15 20.59
N SER A 473 3.07 11.83 20.61
CA SER A 473 2.02 11.24 21.44
C SER A 473 2.45 11.31 22.91
N LEU A 474 1.68 12.03 23.73
CA LEU A 474 1.91 12.14 25.17
C LEU A 474 1.39 10.91 25.94
N ASP A 475 0.60 10.04 25.29
CA ASP A 475 -0.10 8.94 25.93
C ASP A 475 -0.05 7.66 25.08
N ALA A 476 0.94 6.81 25.36
CA ALA A 476 1.09 5.51 24.73
C ALA A 476 0.01 4.48 25.15
N SER A 477 -0.93 4.82 26.03
CA SER A 477 -1.98 3.91 26.51
C SER A 477 -3.31 3.99 25.74
N ARG A 478 -3.46 4.97 24.84
CA ARG A 478 -4.69 5.14 24.04
C ARG A 478 -4.86 4.01 23.03
N GLN A 479 -5.97 3.28 23.17
CA GLN A 479 -6.46 2.39 22.11
C GLN A 479 -7.20 3.21 21.05
N PRO A 480 -6.96 2.98 19.76
CA PRO A 480 -7.70 3.67 18.71
C PRO A 480 -9.15 3.21 18.71
N GLU A 481 -10.09 4.16 18.73
CA GLU A 481 -11.48 3.85 18.44
C GLU A 481 -11.59 3.40 16.98
N LEU A 482 -12.00 2.14 16.78
CA LEU A 482 -12.24 1.58 15.46
C LEU A 482 -13.56 2.09 14.92
N CYS A 483 -13.49 3.13 14.10
CA CYS A 483 -14.66 3.60 13.38
C CYS A 483 -14.73 3.05 11.96
N THR A 484 -15.69 2.14 11.73
CA THR A 484 -15.96 1.49 10.43
C THR A 484 -16.83 2.32 9.49
N THR A 485 -17.70 3.18 10.03
CA THR A 485 -18.58 4.08 9.27
C THR A 485 -18.25 5.51 9.61
N SER A 486 -17.53 6.23 8.74
CA SER A 486 -17.23 7.64 8.97
C SER A 486 -17.61 8.48 7.76
N TYR A 487 -18.50 9.44 8.01
CA TYR A 487 -18.73 10.56 7.12
C TYR A 487 -17.74 11.67 7.45
N LEU A 488 -17.12 12.25 6.42
CA LEU A 488 -16.36 13.49 6.56
C LEU A 488 -17.21 14.65 6.06
N THR A 489 -17.56 15.57 6.94
CA THR A 489 -18.24 16.80 6.60
C THR A 489 -17.26 17.96 6.58
N PHE A 490 -17.30 18.75 5.50
CA PHE A 490 -16.44 19.92 5.34
C PHE A 490 -17.05 20.95 4.39
N GLU A 491 -16.50 22.17 4.43
CA GLU A 491 -16.79 23.23 3.45
C GLU A 491 -15.56 23.49 2.58
N THR A 492 -15.77 23.60 1.27
CA THR A 492 -14.68 23.87 0.32
C THR A 492 -15.21 24.52 -0.96
N THR A 493 -14.36 24.83 -1.92
CA THR A 493 -14.74 25.24 -3.27
C THR A 493 -14.94 24.04 -4.19
N SER A 494 -15.83 24.16 -5.18
CA SER A 494 -16.04 23.16 -6.24
C SER A 494 -15.93 23.77 -7.63
N ALA A 495 -15.55 22.95 -8.61
CA ALA A 495 -15.47 23.33 -10.02
C ALA A 495 -15.93 22.18 -10.92
N MET A 496 -16.40 22.52 -12.12
CA MET A 496 -16.85 21.54 -13.11
C MET A 496 -15.90 21.57 -14.32
N PHE A 497 -15.35 20.42 -14.68
CA PHE A 497 -14.49 20.27 -15.86
C PHE A 497 -14.97 19.12 -16.75
N LEU A 498 -14.66 19.18 -18.05
CA LEU A 498 -14.95 18.08 -18.97
C LEU A 498 -13.74 17.14 -19.05
N PRO A 499 -13.95 15.82 -19.15
CA PRO A 499 -12.89 14.89 -19.56
C PRO A 499 -12.48 15.17 -21.01
N ALA A 500 -11.25 15.62 -21.23
CA ALA A 500 -10.69 15.79 -22.56
C ALA A 500 -10.43 14.42 -23.21
N THR A 501 -9.78 13.53 -22.48
CA THR A 501 -9.57 12.15 -22.91
C THR A 501 -9.28 11.27 -21.70
N ILE A 502 -9.38 9.96 -21.90
CA ILE A 502 -9.06 8.95 -20.91
C ILE A 502 -7.94 8.09 -21.49
N LEU A 503 -6.78 8.12 -20.84
CA LEU A 503 -5.58 7.39 -21.24
C LEU A 503 -5.63 6.00 -20.61
N ARG A 504 -5.60 4.95 -21.45
CA ARG A 504 -5.65 3.55 -21.01
C ARG A 504 -4.50 2.73 -21.61
N PRO A 505 -3.93 1.76 -20.89
CA PRO A 505 -2.83 0.95 -21.41
C PRO A 505 -3.26 0.13 -22.63
N LEU A 506 -2.42 0.06 -23.66
CA LEU A 506 -2.47 -0.89 -24.77
C LEU A 506 -1.87 -2.22 -24.28
N ARG A 507 -2.40 -3.34 -24.77
CA ARG A 507 -1.82 -4.67 -24.49
C ARG A 507 -0.40 -4.73 -25.08
N SER A 508 0.65 -4.52 -24.29
CA SER A 508 2.01 -4.87 -24.67
C SER A 508 2.37 -6.27 -24.17
N GLN A 509 3.31 -6.91 -24.86
CA GLN A 509 3.70 -8.30 -24.69
C GLN A 509 5.22 -8.44 -24.42
N GLU A 510 5.90 -7.36 -24.02
CA GLU A 510 7.35 -7.35 -23.88
C GLU A 510 7.78 -7.03 -22.44
N MET A 511 8.63 -7.90 -21.91
CA MET A 511 9.12 -7.89 -20.53
C MET A 511 10.56 -7.36 -20.52
N VAL A 512 10.84 -6.29 -19.77
CA VAL A 512 12.21 -5.82 -19.51
C VAL A 512 12.76 -6.45 -18.22
N SER A 513 14.05 -6.81 -18.21
CA SER A 513 14.78 -7.48 -17.13
C SER A 513 15.44 -6.52 -16.13
N TRP A 514 15.86 -7.06 -14.98
CA TRP A 514 16.13 -6.34 -13.74
C TRP A 514 17.58 -5.92 -13.50
N GLY A 515 17.78 -4.77 -12.86
CA GLY A 515 19.01 -4.32 -12.19
C GLY A 515 18.74 -4.09 -10.69
N ASP A 516 19.77 -4.27 -9.86
CA ASP A 516 19.73 -4.61 -8.44
C ASP A 516 19.52 -3.47 -7.41
N VAL A 517 18.92 -3.88 -6.27
CA VAL A 517 18.95 -3.35 -4.89
C VAL A 517 18.14 -2.08 -4.52
N LYS A 518 17.22 -2.24 -3.55
CA LYS A 518 17.17 -1.52 -2.26
C LYS A 518 16.28 -2.25 -1.24
N VAL A 519 16.56 -1.98 0.03
CA VAL A 519 16.46 -2.90 1.16
C VAL A 519 15.50 -2.34 2.21
N SER A 520 14.35 -3.00 2.37
CA SER A 520 13.38 -2.88 3.48
C SER A 520 12.29 -3.93 3.26
N VAL A 521 11.80 -4.61 4.31
CA VAL A 521 10.75 -5.67 4.26
C VAL A 521 9.46 -5.25 3.54
N PHE A 522 9.30 -3.97 3.22
CA PHE A 522 8.11 -3.39 2.62
C PHE A 522 8.30 -2.74 1.25
N GLU A 523 9.50 -2.81 0.67
CA GLU A 523 9.58 -2.67 -0.78
C GLU A 523 9.05 -3.98 -1.36
N ASP A 524 7.71 -4.06 -1.48
CA ASP A 524 7.09 -5.06 -2.33
C ASP A 524 7.75 -4.90 -3.69
N ARG A 525 8.45 -5.96 -4.14
CA ARG A 525 9.06 -5.95 -5.48
C ARG A 525 8.00 -5.59 -6.50
N MET A 526 6.72 -5.87 -6.29
CA MET A 526 5.66 -5.38 -7.15
C MET A 526 5.70 -3.86 -7.39
N PHE A 527 5.99 -3.04 -6.37
CA PHE A 527 6.19 -1.59 -6.57
C PHE A 527 7.42 -1.33 -7.42
N ALA A 528 8.51 -2.10 -7.20
CA ALA A 528 9.71 -2.08 -8.06
C ALA A 528 9.37 -2.48 -9.53
N LEU A 529 8.60 -3.56 -9.73
CA LEU A 529 8.17 -4.16 -10.99
C LEU A 529 7.20 -3.28 -11.80
N GLY A 530 6.61 -2.27 -11.18
CA GLY A 530 5.50 -1.51 -11.73
C GLY A 530 4.16 -2.29 -11.71
N PRO A 531 3.03 -1.62 -11.98
CA PRO A 531 1.72 -2.26 -12.03
C PRO A 531 1.64 -3.28 -13.15
N ARG A 532 0.83 -4.34 -12.98
CA ARG A 532 0.63 -5.33 -14.05
C ARG A 532 -0.05 -4.67 -15.26
N ASP A 533 0.41 -4.97 -16.48
CA ASP A 533 -0.02 -4.31 -17.73
C ASP A 533 -1.55 -4.21 -17.92
N LYS A 534 -2.31 -5.20 -17.39
CA LYS A 534 -3.77 -5.25 -17.49
C LYS A 534 -4.52 -4.50 -16.38
N LYS A 535 -3.81 -3.95 -15.40
CA LYS A 535 -4.35 -3.34 -14.19
C LYS A 535 -3.86 -1.91 -13.97
N VAL A 536 -3.18 -1.28 -14.92
CA VAL A 536 -2.77 0.12 -14.76
C VAL A 536 -4.01 1.03 -14.68
N PRO A 537 -4.12 1.90 -13.67
CA PRO A 537 -5.29 2.76 -13.50
C PRO A 537 -5.39 3.81 -14.62
N PRO A 538 -6.61 4.27 -14.97
CA PRO A 538 -6.81 5.27 -16.00
C PRO A 538 -6.37 6.66 -15.52
N VAL A 539 -5.78 7.42 -16.43
CA VAL A 539 -5.55 8.87 -16.22
C VAL A 539 -6.49 9.66 -17.10
N ILE A 540 -7.21 10.59 -16.49
CA ILE A 540 -8.15 11.48 -17.16
C ILE A 540 -7.48 12.84 -17.28
N VAL A 541 -7.42 13.32 -18.53
CA VAL A 541 -7.00 14.67 -18.83
C VAL A 541 -8.23 15.57 -18.75
N LEU A 542 -8.16 16.61 -17.94
CA LEU A 542 -9.25 17.58 -17.81
C LEU A 542 -9.09 18.70 -18.83
N GLN A 543 -10.21 19.20 -19.35
CA GLN A 543 -10.26 20.41 -20.16
C GLN A 543 -11.16 21.48 -19.55
N GLN A 544 -10.75 22.71 -19.75
CA GLN A 544 -11.52 23.93 -19.53
C GLN A 544 -12.63 24.05 -20.60
N PRO A 545 -13.68 24.86 -20.37
CA PRO A 545 -14.75 25.08 -21.35
C PRO A 545 -14.26 25.55 -22.73
N ASN A 546 -13.14 26.26 -22.79
CA ASN A 546 -12.51 26.73 -24.03
C ASN A 546 -11.67 25.66 -24.75
N GLY A 547 -11.60 24.43 -24.22
CA GLY A 547 -10.81 23.32 -24.79
C GLY A 547 -9.33 23.30 -24.38
N MET A 548 -8.89 24.18 -23.48
CA MET A 548 -7.52 24.15 -22.95
C MET A 548 -7.38 23.13 -21.83
N PHE A 549 -6.17 22.64 -21.60
CA PHE A 549 -5.84 21.77 -20.46
C PHE A 549 -6.27 22.39 -19.12
N ALA A 550 -6.81 21.55 -18.23
CA ALA A 550 -7.22 21.96 -16.89
C ALA A 550 -6.57 21.17 -15.75
N GLY A 551 -5.96 20.01 -16.01
CA GLY A 551 -5.38 19.19 -14.94
C GLY A 551 -5.42 17.70 -15.23
N LEU A 552 -4.95 16.91 -14.27
CA LEU A 552 -4.87 15.45 -14.37
C LEU A 552 -5.50 14.82 -13.14
N ILE A 553 -6.32 13.79 -13.34
CA ILE A 553 -6.84 12.96 -12.26
C ILE A 553 -6.68 11.47 -12.59
N ARG A 554 -6.36 10.68 -11.56
CA ARG A 554 -6.30 9.22 -11.64
C ARG A 554 -7.62 8.64 -11.17
N HIS A 555 -8.25 7.87 -12.05
CA HIS A 555 -9.51 7.21 -11.74
C HIS A 555 -9.29 6.01 -10.83
N MET A 556 -10.19 5.78 -9.86
CA MET A 556 -9.99 4.70 -8.90
C MET A 556 -10.15 3.32 -9.55
N ASN A 557 -11.12 3.16 -10.46
CA ASN A 557 -11.45 1.87 -11.08
C ASN A 557 -11.49 1.94 -12.64
N ASN A 558 -12.02 0.93 -13.32
CA ASN A 558 -12.17 0.91 -14.78
C ASN A 558 -13.60 1.19 -15.27
N ASP A 559 -14.43 1.84 -14.46
CA ASP A 559 -15.82 2.12 -14.82
C ASP A 559 -15.93 3.01 -16.07
N ARG A 560 -17.06 2.87 -16.75
CA ARG A 560 -17.37 3.66 -17.95
C ARG A 560 -17.60 5.11 -17.55
N ILE A 561 -16.57 5.93 -17.76
CA ILE A 561 -16.68 7.38 -17.70
C ILE A 561 -17.35 7.87 -18.98
N ASN A 562 -18.36 8.71 -18.86
CA ASN A 562 -18.94 9.42 -20.01
C ASN A 562 -18.08 10.66 -20.30
N PRO A 563 -17.33 10.71 -21.41
CA PRO A 563 -16.43 11.83 -21.70
C PRO A 563 -17.18 13.13 -22.00
N ASN A 564 -18.49 13.07 -22.26
CA ASN A 564 -19.30 14.23 -22.62
C ASN A 564 -19.98 14.90 -21.42
N LEU A 565 -19.88 14.31 -20.22
CA LEU A 565 -20.48 14.89 -19.02
C LEU A 565 -19.40 15.56 -18.17
N PRO A 566 -19.65 16.79 -17.70
CA PRO A 566 -18.72 17.46 -16.81
C PRO A 566 -18.71 16.74 -15.45
N ILE A 567 -17.53 16.69 -14.84
CA ILE A 567 -17.31 16.05 -13.55
C ILE A 567 -17.19 17.11 -12.46
N GLU A 568 -17.81 16.87 -11.30
CA GLU A 568 -17.72 17.74 -10.13
C GLU A 568 -16.44 17.44 -9.36
N LEU A 569 -15.55 18.43 -9.30
CA LEU A 569 -14.35 18.39 -8.50
C LEU A 569 -14.51 19.27 -7.26
N VAL A 570 -13.97 18.83 -6.13
CA VAL A 570 -13.85 19.62 -4.90
C VAL A 570 -12.39 19.72 -4.48
N ALA A 571 -11.95 20.89 -4.06
CA ALA A 571 -10.58 21.08 -3.55
C ALA A 571 -10.47 20.50 -2.14
N ILE A 572 -9.38 19.80 -1.82
CA ILE A 572 -9.13 19.27 -0.48
C ILE A 572 -7.89 19.82 0.21
N SER A 573 -6.88 20.18 -0.58
CA SER A 573 -5.65 20.82 -0.10
C SER A 573 -5.01 21.61 -1.25
N THR A 574 -4.16 22.58 -0.93
CA THR A 574 -3.22 23.14 -1.91
C THR A 574 -1.94 22.32 -1.90
N GLY A 575 -1.32 22.18 -3.05
CA GLY A 575 -0.03 21.53 -3.19
C GLY A 575 0.92 22.34 -4.05
N SER A 576 2.20 22.03 -3.92
CA SER A 576 3.23 22.62 -4.76
C SER A 576 4.37 21.64 -4.96
N ALA A 577 4.92 21.58 -6.17
CA ALA A 577 6.06 20.72 -6.49
C ALA A 577 6.87 21.31 -7.66
N ASN A 578 8.17 21.03 -7.72
CA ASN A 578 9.01 21.39 -8.86
C ASN A 578 8.77 20.45 -10.06
N ALA A 579 9.33 20.80 -11.22
CA ALA A 579 9.14 20.03 -12.45
C ALA A 579 9.62 18.57 -12.35
N ARG A 580 10.81 18.33 -11.79
CA ARG A 580 11.39 16.99 -11.61
C ARG A 580 10.46 16.08 -10.81
N ASP A 581 9.85 16.66 -9.79
CA ASP A 581 8.97 15.98 -8.86
C ASP A 581 7.57 15.74 -9.43
N LEU A 582 7.05 16.65 -10.24
CA LEU A 582 5.81 16.44 -10.98
C LEU A 582 6.00 15.35 -12.06
N GLU A 583 7.17 15.34 -12.71
CA GLU A 583 7.56 14.36 -13.74
C GLU A 583 7.68 12.92 -13.21
N SER A 584 7.86 12.72 -11.90
CA SER A 584 7.88 11.38 -11.30
C SER A 584 6.48 10.84 -10.93
N SER A 585 5.41 11.62 -11.10
CA SER A 585 4.04 11.13 -10.87
C SER A 585 3.56 10.22 -12.02
N LEU A 586 2.74 9.22 -11.71
CA LEU A 586 2.16 8.34 -12.74
C LEU A 586 1.32 9.17 -13.73
N GLU A 587 0.48 10.07 -13.23
CA GLU A 587 -0.41 10.91 -14.03
C GLU A 587 0.37 11.69 -15.08
N TRP A 588 1.45 12.33 -14.65
CA TRP A 588 2.29 13.10 -15.54
C TRP A 588 3.02 12.21 -16.53
N ASN A 589 3.52 11.05 -16.11
CA ASN A 589 4.17 10.11 -17.02
C ASN A 589 3.20 9.56 -18.07
N VAL A 590 1.97 9.17 -17.68
CA VAL A 590 0.91 8.77 -18.61
C VAL A 590 0.54 9.92 -19.55
N PHE A 591 0.50 11.14 -19.02
CA PHE A 591 0.17 12.31 -19.83
C PHE A 591 1.29 12.71 -20.78
N ALA A 592 2.54 12.76 -20.37
CA ALA A 592 3.64 13.41 -21.08
C ALA A 592 4.33 12.51 -22.11
N ASP A 593 4.33 11.18 -21.94
CA ASP A 593 4.96 10.25 -22.88
C ASP A 593 4.03 9.09 -23.28
N LEU A 594 4.12 8.67 -24.55
CA LEU A 594 3.53 7.41 -25.02
C LEU A 594 4.32 6.20 -24.54
N GLU A 595 5.62 6.39 -24.34
CA GLU A 595 6.56 5.40 -23.84
C GLU A 595 6.68 5.62 -22.34
N LEU A 596 5.62 5.29 -21.60
CA LEU A 596 5.63 5.45 -20.16
C LEU A 596 6.70 4.52 -19.59
N TYR A 597 7.78 5.11 -19.08
CA TYR A 597 8.79 4.43 -18.30
C TYR A 597 8.34 4.43 -16.84
N TYR A 598 7.81 3.32 -16.35
CA TYR A 598 7.68 3.21 -14.90
C TYR A 598 9.06 2.92 -14.32
N THR A 599 9.58 3.86 -13.53
CA THR A 599 10.83 3.69 -12.77
C THR A 599 10.46 3.48 -11.32
N TYR A 600 10.83 2.31 -10.80
CA TYR A 600 10.81 2.05 -9.38
C TYR A 600 11.97 1.11 -9.10
N GLY A 601 13.10 1.67 -8.66
CA GLY A 601 14.41 1.01 -8.74
C GLY A 601 15.07 1.15 -10.13
N SER A 602 16.00 0.26 -10.46
CA SER A 602 16.93 0.33 -11.61
C SER A 602 16.36 -0.08 -12.96
N VAL A 603 15.05 -0.32 -13.07
CA VAL A 603 14.44 -1.03 -14.22
C VAL A 603 13.31 -0.21 -14.83
N CYS A 604 13.39 -0.04 -16.14
CA CYS A 604 12.41 0.67 -16.96
C CYS A 604 11.48 -0.31 -17.67
N ARG A 605 10.17 -0.28 -17.42
CA ARG A 605 9.18 -0.95 -18.30
C ARG A 605 8.43 0.09 -19.12
N ILE A 606 8.28 -0.18 -20.42
CA ILE A 606 7.54 0.67 -21.36
C ILE A 606 6.12 0.13 -21.51
N ILE A 607 5.12 0.92 -21.09
CA ILE A 607 3.70 0.60 -21.27
C ILE A 607 3.09 1.59 -22.27
N PRO A 608 2.72 1.18 -23.49
CA PRO A 608 2.03 2.05 -24.44
C PRO A 608 0.59 2.30 -24.01
N PHE A 609 0.02 3.47 -24.31
CA PHE A 609 -1.38 3.81 -24.00
C PHE A 609 -2.16 4.16 -25.27
N ALA A 610 -3.45 3.83 -25.29
CA ALA A 610 -4.41 4.30 -26.29
C ALA A 610 -5.27 5.41 -25.69
N SER A 611 -5.51 6.45 -26.50
CA SER A 611 -6.68 7.33 -26.33
C SER A 611 -7.84 6.81 -27.18
N PRO A 612 -9.10 7.09 -26.86
CA PRO A 612 -10.19 7.04 -27.84
C PRO A 612 -9.95 8.05 -29.00
N PRO A 613 -10.65 7.93 -30.15
CA PRO A 613 -10.66 9.00 -31.14
C PRO A 613 -11.17 10.29 -30.47
N ILE A 614 -10.40 11.37 -30.62
CA ILE A 614 -10.60 12.63 -29.91
C ILE A 614 -11.01 13.74 -30.89
N THR A 615 -11.87 14.65 -30.43
CA THR A 615 -12.30 15.85 -31.18
C THR A 615 -11.18 16.89 -31.28
N GLU A 616 -11.29 17.86 -32.18
CA GLU A 616 -10.33 18.98 -32.28
C GLU A 616 -10.18 19.77 -30.97
N GLN A 617 -11.26 19.88 -30.20
CA GLN A 617 -11.21 20.52 -28.88
C GLN A 617 -10.38 19.70 -27.88
N GLN A 618 -10.53 18.37 -27.89
CA GLN A 618 -9.78 17.45 -27.02
C GLN A 618 -8.31 17.34 -27.45
N LYS A 619 -8.04 17.42 -28.75
CA LYS A 619 -6.71 17.59 -29.33
C LYS A 619 -6.05 18.84 -28.71
N ARG A 620 -6.67 20.02 -28.75
CA ARG A 620 -6.10 21.23 -28.12
C ARG A 620 -5.80 21.05 -26.63
N ALA A 621 -6.67 20.39 -25.88
CA ALA A 621 -6.45 20.13 -24.45
C ALA A 621 -5.20 19.26 -24.17
N LEU A 622 -4.81 18.40 -25.10
CA LEU A 622 -3.60 17.58 -24.97
C LEU A 622 -2.32 18.34 -25.31
N LEU A 623 -2.38 19.43 -26.10
CA LEU A 623 -1.26 20.33 -26.36
C LEU A 623 -1.05 21.29 -25.17
N PHE A 624 -0.64 20.75 -24.02
CA PHE A 624 -0.28 21.54 -22.85
C PHE A 624 1.23 21.83 -22.80
N ASP A 625 1.60 23.12 -22.75
CA ASP A 625 2.98 23.52 -22.53
C ASP A 625 3.31 23.52 -21.04
N THR A 626 4.19 22.61 -20.64
CA THR A 626 4.56 22.40 -19.24
C THR A 626 5.20 23.64 -18.64
N SER A 627 5.87 24.51 -19.42
CA SER A 627 6.45 25.77 -18.92
C SER A 627 5.39 26.77 -18.42
N MET A 628 4.14 26.64 -18.86
CA MET A 628 3.02 27.44 -18.34
C MET A 628 2.66 27.09 -16.90
N ALA A 629 2.93 25.86 -16.46
CA ALA A 629 2.68 25.43 -15.08
C ALA A 629 3.71 25.96 -14.08
N PHE A 630 4.91 26.36 -14.55
CA PHE A 630 6.08 26.66 -13.70
C PHE A 630 6.55 28.13 -13.75
N SER A 631 5.85 29.05 -14.45
CA SER A 631 6.24 30.47 -14.52
C SER A 631 5.23 31.41 -13.84
N LYS A 632 5.73 32.44 -13.13
CA LYS A 632 4.91 33.46 -12.44
C LYS A 632 4.26 34.44 -13.42
N GLU A 633 4.91 34.72 -14.55
CA GLU A 633 4.39 35.60 -15.60
C GLU A 633 3.27 34.96 -16.42
N ALA A 634 3.33 33.65 -16.72
CA ALA A 634 2.31 32.98 -17.56
C ALA A 634 0.91 32.90 -16.91
N ALA A 635 0.81 33.01 -15.58
CA ALA A 635 -0.46 33.04 -14.86
C ALA A 635 -1.18 34.39 -14.92
N LYS A 636 -0.48 35.47 -15.31
CA LYS A 636 -1.04 36.84 -15.41
C LYS A 636 -1.39 37.26 -16.83
N ASP A 637 -0.99 36.44 -17.80
CA ASP A 637 -0.95 36.85 -19.19
C ASP A 637 -2.20 36.32 -19.90
N ASP A 638 -3.05 37.24 -20.38
CA ASP A 638 -4.13 36.96 -21.36
C ASP A 638 -3.57 36.46 -22.72
N SER A 639 -2.25 36.19 -22.79
CA SER A 639 -1.53 35.60 -23.92
C SER A 639 -1.89 34.15 -24.24
N ASN A 640 -2.96 33.59 -23.64
CA ASN A 640 -3.72 32.54 -24.31
C ASN A 640 -4.12 32.96 -25.74
N SER A 641 -4.31 34.26 -26.00
CA SER A 641 -4.49 34.83 -27.33
C SER A 641 -3.32 34.63 -28.30
N ALA A 642 -2.08 34.51 -27.82
CA ALA A 642 -0.89 34.31 -28.67
C ALA A 642 -0.65 32.82 -28.99
N LEU A 643 -1.14 31.92 -28.13
CA LEU A 643 -1.12 30.48 -28.37
C LEU A 643 -2.16 30.04 -29.41
N VAL A 644 -3.34 30.69 -29.49
CA VAL A 644 -4.40 30.27 -30.44
C VAL A 644 -3.97 30.30 -31.91
N PRO A 645 -3.28 31.34 -32.43
CA PRO A 645 -2.80 31.38 -33.81
C PRO A 645 -1.71 30.35 -34.10
N GLU A 646 -0.77 30.14 -33.18
CA GLU A 646 0.29 29.12 -33.31
C GLU A 646 -0.29 27.70 -33.24
N LEU A 647 -1.19 27.43 -32.30
CA LEU A 647 -1.92 26.16 -32.20
C LEU A 647 -2.72 25.91 -33.48
N SER A 648 -3.34 26.94 -34.06
CA SER A 648 -4.02 26.83 -35.35
C SER A 648 -3.05 26.57 -36.51
N ALA A 649 -1.85 27.17 -36.50
CA ALA A 649 -0.83 26.93 -37.52
C ALA A 649 -0.26 25.50 -37.43
N THR A 650 0.04 25.02 -36.22
CA THR A 650 0.41 23.62 -35.98
C THR A 650 -0.73 22.68 -36.34
N GLU A 651 -1.99 22.99 -35.98
CA GLU A 651 -3.20 22.25 -36.37
C GLU A 651 -3.33 22.14 -37.90
N ASN A 652 -3.02 23.21 -38.63
CA ASN A 652 -3.00 23.20 -40.10
C ASN A 652 -1.86 22.36 -40.69
N GLU A 653 -0.65 22.43 -40.11
CA GLU A 653 0.47 21.56 -40.51
C GLU A 653 0.14 20.08 -40.26
N ILE A 654 -0.49 19.76 -39.12
CA ILE A 654 -0.96 18.41 -38.76
C ILE A 654 -1.99 17.91 -39.76
N ASN A 655 -3.05 18.68 -40.01
CA ASN A 655 -4.10 18.32 -40.96
C ASN A 655 -3.51 18.10 -42.37
N SER A 656 -2.45 18.84 -42.74
CA SER A 656 -1.75 18.66 -44.01
C SER A 656 -0.91 17.37 -44.05
N GLN A 657 -0.21 17.03 -42.96
CA GLN A 657 0.58 15.80 -42.84
C GLN A 657 -0.32 14.55 -42.76
N GLU A 658 -1.41 14.60 -41.97
CA GLU A 658 -2.43 13.55 -41.89
C GLU A 658 -3.01 13.25 -43.27
N LYS A 659 -3.36 14.29 -44.03
CA LYS A 659 -3.88 14.14 -45.39
C LYS A 659 -2.86 13.50 -46.34
N LEU A 660 -1.60 13.97 -46.33
CA LEU A 660 -0.52 13.46 -47.17
C LEU A 660 -0.11 12.01 -46.85
N GLU A 661 -0.16 11.60 -45.58
CA GLU A 661 0.16 10.23 -45.17
C GLU A 661 -1.00 9.28 -45.39
N MET A 662 -2.26 9.71 -45.16
CA MET A 662 -3.44 8.92 -45.52
C MET A 662 -3.49 8.64 -47.02
N GLU A 663 -3.24 9.64 -47.87
CA GLU A 663 -3.19 9.47 -49.33
C GLU A 663 -2.10 8.46 -49.74
N ARG A 664 -0.93 8.50 -49.09
CA ARG A 664 0.18 7.54 -49.33
C ARG A 664 -0.14 6.11 -48.86
N HIS A 665 -0.93 5.96 -47.79
CA HIS A 665 -1.29 4.67 -47.22
C HIS A 665 -2.55 4.07 -47.84
N GLU A 666 -3.48 4.87 -48.37
CA GLU A 666 -4.66 4.42 -49.13
C GLU A 666 -4.25 3.68 -50.42
N GLU A 667 -3.18 4.14 -51.08
CA GLU A 667 -2.57 3.42 -52.21
C GLU A 667 -2.03 2.03 -51.81
N GLY A 668 -1.61 1.85 -50.55
CA GLY A 668 -1.15 0.56 -50.01
C GLY A 668 -2.24 -0.34 -49.42
N LEU A 669 -3.35 0.24 -48.94
CA LEU A 669 -4.40 -0.43 -48.17
C LEU A 669 -5.60 -0.92 -48.99
N LEU A 670 -5.65 -0.63 -50.29
CA LEU A 670 -6.55 -1.30 -51.25
C LEU A 670 -6.43 -2.84 -51.25
N LYS A 671 -5.43 -3.42 -50.54
CA LYS A 671 -5.20 -4.86 -50.42
C LYS A 671 -5.63 -5.50 -49.08
N ILE A 672 -6.06 -4.75 -48.07
CA ILE A 672 -6.42 -5.34 -46.76
C ILE A 672 -7.75 -4.72 -46.29
N SER A 673 -8.75 -5.56 -46.05
CA SER A 673 -10.04 -5.18 -45.43
C SER A 673 -9.88 -4.87 -43.92
N ALA A 674 -8.94 -4.00 -43.57
CA ALA A 674 -8.75 -3.51 -42.22
C ALA A 674 -9.65 -2.28 -42.00
N THR A 675 -10.79 -2.57 -41.38
CA THR A 675 -11.88 -1.67 -40.96
C THR A 675 -11.41 -0.50 -40.08
N GLN A 676 -12.24 0.55 -40.04
CA GLN A 676 -12.25 1.76 -39.20
C GLN A 676 -11.31 1.80 -37.96
N ALA A 677 -11.17 0.71 -37.22
CA ALA A 677 -10.18 0.56 -36.15
C ALA A 677 -8.72 0.82 -36.57
N TYR A 678 -8.31 0.51 -37.80
CA TYR A 678 -6.98 0.83 -38.31
C TYR A 678 -6.79 2.34 -38.51
N ARG A 679 -7.77 3.01 -39.13
CA ARG A 679 -7.77 4.46 -39.33
C ARG A 679 -7.71 5.21 -37.99
N THR A 680 -8.55 4.81 -37.03
CA THR A 680 -8.54 5.38 -35.68
C THR A 680 -7.19 5.19 -34.96
N ARG A 681 -6.55 4.02 -35.10
CA ARG A 681 -5.21 3.79 -34.52
C ARG A 681 -4.12 4.63 -35.18
N PHE A 682 -4.23 4.85 -36.49
CA PHE A 682 -3.28 5.63 -37.26
C PHE A 682 -3.36 7.12 -36.92
N GLU A 683 -4.58 7.68 -36.89
CA GLU A 683 -4.86 9.07 -36.47
C GLU A 683 -4.34 9.35 -35.06
N GLN A 684 -4.58 8.44 -34.11
CA GLN A 684 -4.06 8.56 -32.75
C GLN A 684 -2.53 8.67 -32.76
N LYS A 685 -1.85 7.75 -33.46
CA LYS A 685 -0.38 7.69 -33.51
C LYS A 685 0.23 8.97 -34.09
N ILE A 686 -0.37 9.56 -35.12
CA ILE A 686 0.10 10.83 -35.70
C ILE A 686 0.00 11.94 -34.66
N TRP A 687 -1.18 12.11 -34.07
CA TRP A 687 -1.44 13.25 -33.20
C TRP A 687 -0.56 13.22 -31.93
N PHE A 688 -0.29 12.03 -31.38
CA PHE A 688 0.69 11.87 -30.31
C PHE A 688 2.14 12.17 -30.74
N ASN A 689 2.59 11.69 -31.90
CA ASN A 689 3.94 11.96 -32.41
C ASN A 689 4.17 13.45 -32.66
N VAL A 690 3.16 14.12 -33.20
CA VAL A 690 3.15 15.57 -33.37
C VAL A 690 3.21 16.26 -32.02
N ARG A 691 2.37 15.90 -31.05
CA ARG A 691 2.46 16.47 -29.70
C ARG A 691 3.87 16.32 -29.12
N LYS A 692 4.48 15.14 -29.27
CA LYS A 692 5.86 14.88 -28.84
C LYS A 692 6.86 15.78 -29.59
N LYS A 693 6.67 15.99 -30.90
CA LYS A 693 7.46 16.92 -31.71
C LYS A 693 7.29 18.36 -31.23
N VAL A 694 6.08 18.87 -31.06
CA VAL A 694 5.79 20.23 -30.56
C VAL A 694 6.39 20.45 -29.18
N LEU A 695 6.21 19.51 -28.25
CA LEU A 695 6.82 19.60 -26.92
C LEU A 695 8.35 19.56 -26.98
N ARG A 696 8.95 18.74 -27.85
CA ARG A 696 10.40 18.69 -28.06
C ARG A 696 10.92 19.96 -28.71
N GLU A 697 10.28 20.47 -29.75
CA GLU A 697 10.64 21.70 -30.45
C GLU A 697 10.47 22.92 -29.55
N ARG A 698 9.46 22.96 -28.68
CA ARG A 698 9.35 24.01 -27.66
C ARG A 698 10.42 23.90 -26.58
N ARG A 699 10.82 22.68 -26.20
CA ARG A 699 11.98 22.44 -25.31
C ARG A 699 13.32 22.80 -25.97
N GLN A 700 13.42 22.78 -27.30
CA GLN A 700 14.65 23.03 -28.06
C GLN A 700 14.76 24.47 -28.59
N GLY A 701 13.63 25.08 -28.98
CA GLY A 701 13.52 26.41 -29.58
C GLY A 701 13.42 27.54 -28.54
N LYS A 702 13.00 27.21 -27.32
CA LYS A 702 13.51 27.92 -26.14
C LYS A 702 14.92 27.39 -25.93
N SER A 703 15.94 28.21 -26.19
CA SER A 703 17.29 27.91 -25.73
C SER A 703 17.18 27.39 -24.31
N VAL A 704 17.80 26.25 -24.00
CA VAL A 704 17.92 25.80 -22.60
C VAL A 704 18.57 26.94 -21.82
N GLY A 705 17.72 27.66 -21.10
CA GLY A 705 17.97 28.73 -20.17
C GLY A 705 16.66 28.86 -19.39
N GLU A 706 16.67 28.67 -18.08
CA GLU A 706 16.74 29.83 -17.20
C GLU A 706 15.44 30.68 -17.11
N ASP A 707 14.34 30.38 -17.83
CA ASP A 707 13.07 31.11 -17.65
C ASP A 707 12.16 30.52 -16.56
N ALA A 708 12.26 29.21 -16.29
CA ALA A 708 11.85 28.66 -15.01
C ALA A 708 13.11 28.62 -14.15
N PRO A 709 13.26 29.50 -13.13
CA PRO A 709 14.45 29.50 -12.30
C PRO A 709 14.69 28.09 -11.75
N PRO A 710 15.95 27.62 -11.60
CA PRO A 710 16.23 26.37 -10.89
C PRO A 710 15.48 26.35 -9.55
N GLY A 711 14.53 25.42 -9.40
CA GLY A 711 13.61 25.41 -8.26
C GLY A 711 12.22 26.02 -8.50
N ALA A 712 11.83 26.33 -9.75
CA ALA A 712 10.49 26.78 -10.09
C ALA A 712 9.43 25.76 -9.65
N VAL A 713 8.44 26.23 -8.90
CA VAL A 713 7.41 25.41 -8.26
C VAL A 713 6.07 25.63 -8.94
N CYS A 714 5.44 24.54 -9.41
CA CYS A 714 4.04 24.56 -9.85
C CYS A 714 3.15 24.53 -8.62
N GLN A 715 2.20 25.48 -8.53
CA GLN A 715 1.17 25.50 -7.50
C GLN A 715 -0.13 24.94 -8.06
N PHE A 716 -0.79 24.08 -7.28
CA PHE A 716 -2.03 23.41 -7.68
C PHE A 716 -2.96 23.20 -6.51
N TYR A 717 -4.23 22.94 -6.82
CA TYR A 717 -5.17 22.36 -5.87
C TYR A 717 -5.17 20.86 -6.06
N ASN A 718 -5.06 20.11 -4.96
CA ASN A 718 -5.40 18.71 -4.93
C ASN A 718 -6.92 18.59 -4.87
N VAL A 719 -7.48 17.76 -5.74
CA VAL A 719 -8.93 17.70 -5.99
C VAL A 719 -9.44 16.28 -5.95
N LEU A 720 -10.64 16.12 -5.39
CA LEU A 720 -11.40 14.88 -5.47
C LEU A 720 -12.50 15.03 -6.51
N TRP A 721 -12.62 14.05 -7.41
CA TRP A 721 -13.85 13.87 -8.17
C TRP A 721 -14.88 13.18 -7.28
N ILE A 722 -15.99 13.86 -7.03
CA ILE A 722 -17.11 13.32 -6.26
C ILE A 722 -18.34 13.05 -7.13
N GLN A 723 -19.12 12.05 -6.73
CA GLN A 723 -20.47 11.79 -7.23
C GLN A 723 -21.46 11.81 -6.07
N ARG A 724 -22.52 12.59 -6.19
CA ARG A 724 -23.53 12.72 -5.14
C ARG A 724 -24.66 11.72 -5.33
N LYS A 725 -25.03 11.02 -4.26
CA LYS A 725 -26.24 10.19 -4.18
C LYS A 725 -26.94 10.53 -2.86
N GLU A 726 -28.20 10.95 -2.95
CA GLU A 726 -29.03 11.26 -1.78
C GLU A 726 -28.37 12.25 -0.78
N GLY A 727 -27.62 13.22 -1.30
CA GLY A 727 -26.92 14.23 -0.49
C GLY A 727 -25.51 13.83 0.00
N VAL A 728 -25.14 12.56 -0.08
CA VAL A 728 -23.80 12.06 0.25
C VAL A 728 -22.92 12.04 -1.00
N ALA A 729 -21.71 12.58 -0.87
CA ALA A 729 -20.68 12.56 -1.90
C ALA A 729 -19.84 11.29 -1.77
N TYR A 730 -19.56 10.64 -2.89
CA TYR A 730 -18.68 9.48 -2.98
C TYR A 730 -17.50 9.81 -3.88
N ARG A 731 -16.29 9.47 -3.42
CA ARG A 731 -15.05 9.65 -4.15
C ARG A 731 -14.97 8.69 -5.35
N VAL A 732 -14.57 9.22 -6.51
CA VAL A 732 -14.44 8.47 -7.78
C VAL A 732 -13.03 8.58 -8.39
N ALA A 733 -12.32 9.67 -8.13
CA ALA A 733 -10.95 9.89 -8.59
C ALA A 733 -10.25 10.94 -7.70
N CYS A 734 -8.93 11.02 -7.80
CA CYS A 734 -8.12 12.04 -7.16
C CYS A 734 -7.04 12.53 -8.12
N GLY A 735 -6.64 13.79 -8.01
CA GLY A 735 -5.52 14.36 -8.74
C GLY A 735 -5.39 15.84 -8.45
N TRP A 736 -5.03 16.63 -9.47
CA TRP A 736 -4.69 18.02 -9.27
C TRP A 736 -5.08 18.91 -10.47
N VAL A 737 -5.33 20.19 -10.15
CA VAL A 737 -5.64 21.27 -11.11
C VAL A 737 -4.70 22.44 -10.84
N PRO A 738 -4.03 23.03 -11.84
CA PRO A 738 -3.18 24.20 -11.63
C PRO A 738 -3.94 25.32 -10.91
N LYS A 739 -3.27 25.99 -9.98
CA LYS A 739 -3.89 26.97 -9.08
C LYS A 739 -4.68 28.05 -9.82
N TYR A 740 -4.07 28.65 -10.84
CA TYR A 740 -4.70 29.70 -11.66
C TYR A 740 -5.95 29.20 -12.41
N VAL A 741 -5.95 27.94 -12.87
CA VAL A 741 -7.12 27.34 -13.52
C VAL A 741 -8.23 27.14 -12.50
N TRP A 742 -7.90 26.60 -11.32
CA TRP A 742 -8.89 26.41 -10.27
C TRP A 742 -9.54 27.73 -9.85
N GLU A 743 -8.74 28.74 -9.52
CA GLU A 743 -9.21 30.06 -9.09
C GLU A 743 -10.10 30.76 -10.12
N ALA A 744 -9.89 30.51 -11.42
CA ALA A 744 -10.71 31.07 -12.48
C ALA A 744 -12.09 30.40 -12.64
N HIS A 745 -12.23 29.12 -12.24
CA HIS A 745 -13.43 28.32 -12.51
C HIS A 745 -14.20 27.88 -11.26
N ALA A 746 -13.55 27.91 -10.09
CA ALA A 746 -14.12 27.43 -8.83
C ALA A 746 -15.24 28.34 -8.31
N LYS A 747 -16.21 27.73 -7.66
CA LYS A 747 -17.38 28.33 -7.02
C LYS A 747 -17.50 27.80 -5.60
N GLY A 748 -18.15 28.54 -4.72
CA GLY A 748 -18.38 28.10 -3.33
C GLY A 748 -18.26 29.23 -2.31
N PRO A 749 -18.29 28.92 -1.00
CA PRO A 749 -18.13 27.57 -0.43
C PRO A 749 -19.33 26.64 -0.66
N VAL A 750 -19.06 25.33 -0.74
CA VAL A 750 -20.04 24.25 -0.79
C VAL A 750 -19.81 23.29 0.38
N LYS A 751 -20.90 22.87 1.02
CA LYS A 751 -20.85 21.84 2.06
C LYS A 751 -20.82 20.46 1.40
N VAL A 752 -19.88 19.63 1.81
CA VAL A 752 -19.68 18.26 1.34
C VAL A 752 -19.81 17.32 2.52
N VAL A 753 -20.61 16.27 2.36
CA VAL A 753 -20.67 15.12 3.27
C VAL A 753 -20.12 13.94 2.49
N LEU A 754 -18.88 13.56 2.75
CA LEU A 754 -18.14 12.53 2.02
C LEU A 754 -18.28 11.19 2.76
N GLY A 755 -18.80 10.16 2.08
CA GLY A 755 -19.06 8.84 2.64
C GLY A 755 -18.50 7.69 1.83
#